data_AF-A0A4R3EB94-F1
#
_entry.id   AF-A0A4R3EB94-F1
#
_cell.length_a   1.000
_cell.length_b   1.000
_cell.length_c   1.000
_cell.angle_alpha   90.00
_cell.angle_beta   90.00
_cell.angle_gamma   90.00
#
_symmetry.space_group_name_H-M   'P 1'
#
loop_
_entity.id
_entity.type
_entity.pdbx_description
1 polymer ?
#
loop_
_entity_poly.entity_id
_entity_poly.type
_entity_poly.pdbx_seq_one_letter_code
_entity_poly.pdbx_strand_id
1 'polypeptide(L)'
;MNEVIVPEQTKISPAPTVAWTPLGENAILIMSACDAIPGKVPVAVDGNPRNKAETLALTWRRPQAEASAAVGFICLAPAPATDRSGSGALLVGRPGRPLRLVLSPKPLPLQNFLAGLADDAGQSFPIVVDGLLEILLSAKPNPRRLRAAALLLQSIAKPGGFVEVMGPIDESVFLQGWTSDFSGGRTKLLVAHGGLSFAALEAGTFERDDLADGARGFFGLLEDCAIRHPSEIERLFFRANDGWRAIDVYERHVLLEPITVPGHLRDGLQRGTAPQATTDKLRRASQRFDGRDTVALLDIPVRAGIDDATVIESAGTLIIGWLFDPDRHVSAVTLRSGSQSCVIDRIWTRVSRPDVAAAFAEDPRFAHLAGSRRNSHGFIVFAPKLVPEAGQPLHLEFEIEGSGPAFLPLNAGRGQARRTLERVFSLLDPKSSTATAVVERQVAPALQAAEIAPPRVTETFDLGGFKADAPLGLVIGLDHRQRELSALFALLAIDPEVRAVPMVLAVPSESFDRIGADARRLARFYGLSVRVALVEGVEDACDALEAGARACRFQTIALLSGAAQIRMPGWLGRLERTFRARGGQCVASPTLLFEDNSIRWAGAWMEGEGPNRRVFNRFVGYPLDAIGNLGPMEVAAGATECCVLSRAAFVEAGGFARNYFTTAEKGLDLCLKLRMNGAPSIWVPEVEIYVVDDAETARPHVGALASLADRTSFDRRWSLAVSNMRG
;
A
#
# COMPACT_ATOMS: atom_id res chain seq x y z
N MET A 1 -78.39 -20.55 18.73
CA MET A 1 -78.55 -21.38 19.95
C MET A 1 -79.15 -22.68 19.51
N ASN A 2 -78.34 -23.75 19.48
CA ASN A 2 -78.80 -25.13 19.47
C ASN A 2 -77.93 -25.82 20.52
N GLU A 3 -78.56 -26.22 21.61
CA GLU A 3 -77.95 -26.86 22.77
C GLU A 3 -77.30 -28.19 22.35
N VAL A 4 -76.00 -28.31 22.63
CA VAL A 4 -75.29 -29.58 22.52
C VAL A 4 -75.47 -30.31 23.85
N ILE A 5 -76.23 -31.40 23.79
CA ILE A 5 -76.37 -32.39 24.86
C ILE A 5 -74.96 -32.95 25.16
N VAL A 6 -74.50 -32.79 26.39
CA VAL A 6 -73.27 -33.42 26.90
C VAL A 6 -73.63 -34.84 27.33
N PRO A 7 -73.08 -35.90 26.70
CA PRO A 7 -73.30 -37.25 27.18
C PRO A 7 -72.50 -37.48 28.47
N GLU A 8 -73.18 -37.99 29.49
CA GLU A 8 -72.56 -38.52 30.71
C GLU A 8 -71.55 -39.63 30.38
N GLN A 9 -70.38 -39.53 31.04
CA GLN A 9 -69.39 -40.58 31.29
C GLN A 9 -69.19 -41.61 30.18
N THR A 10 -68.56 -41.18 29.08
CA THR A 10 -67.76 -42.12 28.28
C THR A 10 -66.51 -42.49 29.10
N LYS A 11 -66.33 -43.77 29.44
CA LYS A 11 -65.09 -44.31 30.01
C LYS A 11 -63.91 -43.78 29.19
N ILE A 12 -63.16 -42.83 29.75
CA ILE A 12 -61.95 -42.29 29.15
C ILE A 12 -60.94 -43.43 29.16
N SER A 13 -60.64 -44.02 28.00
CA SER A 13 -59.43 -44.86 27.87
C SER A 13 -58.26 -44.08 28.46
N PRO A 14 -57.45 -44.68 29.36
CA PRO A 14 -56.34 -43.97 29.98
C PRO A 14 -55.46 -43.36 28.87
N ALA A 15 -55.31 -42.04 28.89
CA ALA A 15 -54.48 -41.35 27.92
C ALA A 15 -53.04 -41.88 28.07
N PRO A 16 -52.40 -42.39 27.01
CA PRO A 16 -51.10 -42.99 27.12
C PRO A 16 -50.08 -41.95 27.57
N THR A 17 -49.20 -42.36 28.49
CA THR A 17 -48.06 -41.54 28.91
C THR A 17 -46.99 -41.62 27.84
N VAL A 18 -46.48 -40.46 27.39
CA VAL A 18 -45.52 -40.37 26.28
C VAL A 18 -44.21 -39.75 26.73
N ALA A 19 -43.13 -40.26 26.15
CA ALA A 19 -41.81 -39.67 26.31
C ALA A 19 -41.78 -38.30 25.60
N TRP A 20 -41.03 -37.38 26.20
CA TRP A 20 -40.77 -36.08 25.63
C TRP A 20 -39.38 -35.58 26.01
N THR A 21 -38.82 -34.70 25.19
CA THR A 21 -37.55 -34.04 25.48
C THR A 21 -37.64 -32.55 25.16
N PRO A 22 -37.06 -31.67 25.99
CA PRO A 22 -37.00 -30.24 25.70
C PRO A 22 -36.08 -29.99 24.50
N LEU A 23 -36.50 -29.08 23.62
CA LEU A 23 -35.74 -28.64 22.47
C LEU A 23 -35.65 -27.11 22.49
N GLY A 24 -34.71 -26.60 23.30
CA GLY A 24 -34.64 -25.19 23.68
C GLY A 24 -35.63 -24.81 24.78
N GLU A 25 -35.95 -23.52 24.90
CA GLU A 25 -36.72 -22.99 26.05
C GLU A 25 -38.25 -23.18 25.93
N ASN A 26 -38.80 -23.13 24.71
CA ASN A 26 -40.26 -23.03 24.49
C ASN A 26 -40.86 -24.14 23.63
N ALA A 27 -40.08 -25.16 23.28
CA ALA A 27 -40.53 -26.27 22.46
C ALA A 27 -40.08 -27.61 23.06
N ILE A 28 -40.91 -28.62 22.87
CA ILE A 28 -40.62 -30.00 23.23
C ILE A 28 -40.82 -30.89 22.00
N LEU A 29 -40.06 -31.97 21.92
CA LEU A 29 -40.34 -33.07 21.01
C LEU A 29 -41.14 -34.12 21.75
N ILE A 30 -42.21 -34.60 21.10
CA ILE A 30 -43.03 -35.70 21.60
C ILE A 30 -43.03 -36.83 20.59
N MET A 31 -42.94 -38.05 21.08
CA MET A 31 -43.03 -39.26 20.27
C MET A 31 -44.16 -40.13 20.80
N SER A 32 -45.04 -40.60 19.90
CA SER A 32 -46.14 -41.50 20.25
C SER A 32 -46.55 -42.33 19.03
N ALA A 33 -47.59 -43.15 19.19
CA ALA A 33 -48.15 -43.96 18.12
C ALA A 33 -49.69 -43.90 18.09
N CYS A 34 -50.25 -44.08 16.91
CA CYS A 34 -51.70 -44.13 16.67
C CYS A 34 -52.04 -44.96 15.42
N ASP A 35 -53.32 -45.04 15.09
CA ASP A 35 -53.85 -45.68 13.88
C ASP A 35 -53.57 -44.85 12.62
N ALA A 36 -53.80 -43.53 12.68
CA ALA A 36 -53.47 -42.59 11.62
C ALA A 36 -53.36 -41.16 12.16
N ILE A 37 -52.50 -40.35 11.53
CA ILE A 37 -52.32 -38.93 11.84
C ILE A 37 -52.11 -38.12 10.54
N PRO A 38 -52.78 -36.97 10.37
CA PRO A 38 -52.51 -36.07 9.25
C PRO A 38 -51.09 -35.50 9.31
N GLY A 39 -50.52 -35.13 8.16
CA GLY A 39 -49.18 -34.53 8.11
C GLY A 39 -49.07 -33.18 8.82
N LYS A 40 -50.17 -32.40 8.90
CA LYS A 40 -50.23 -31.14 9.66
C LYS A 40 -51.33 -31.25 10.72
N VAL A 41 -50.97 -31.03 11.99
CA VAL A 41 -51.86 -31.19 13.13
C VAL A 41 -51.77 -30.00 14.10
N PRO A 42 -52.88 -29.52 14.67
CA PRO A 42 -52.83 -28.58 15.76
C PRO A 42 -52.53 -29.32 17.07
N VAL A 43 -51.55 -28.82 17.82
CA VAL A 43 -51.14 -29.36 19.12
C VAL A 43 -51.35 -28.30 20.21
N ALA A 44 -51.94 -28.71 21.33
CA ALA A 44 -52.15 -27.85 22.50
C ALA A 44 -51.71 -28.56 23.78
N VAL A 45 -50.97 -27.87 24.64
CA VAL A 45 -50.55 -28.36 25.95
C VAL A 45 -51.45 -27.80 27.04
N ASP A 46 -51.83 -28.64 28.00
CA ASP A 46 -52.75 -28.38 29.12
C ASP A 46 -54.14 -27.87 28.71
N GLY A 47 -54.58 -28.20 27.49
CA GLY A 47 -55.92 -27.85 27.00
C GLY A 47 -56.15 -26.34 26.83
N ASN A 48 -55.12 -25.50 26.94
CA ASN A 48 -55.24 -24.06 26.80
C ASN A 48 -55.33 -23.65 25.32
N PRO A 49 -56.45 -23.10 24.83
CA PRO A 49 -56.60 -22.71 23.43
C PRO A 49 -55.68 -21.56 23.00
N ARG A 50 -55.05 -20.84 23.95
CA ARG A 50 -54.02 -19.82 23.67
C ARG A 50 -52.63 -20.40 23.41
N ASN A 51 -52.37 -21.67 23.77
CA ASN A 51 -51.12 -22.41 23.52
C ASN A 51 -51.31 -23.45 22.39
N LYS A 52 -52.06 -23.09 21.35
CA LYS A 52 -52.22 -23.91 20.14
C LYS A 52 -51.09 -23.59 19.15
N ALA A 53 -50.37 -24.62 18.72
CA ALA A 53 -49.42 -24.53 17.62
C ALA A 53 -49.84 -25.50 16.51
N GLU A 54 -49.85 -25.05 15.26
CA GLU A 54 -49.85 -25.98 14.13
C GLU A 54 -48.45 -26.52 13.92
N THR A 55 -48.32 -27.84 13.83
CA THR A 55 -47.05 -28.52 13.67
C THR A 55 -47.17 -29.60 12.59
N LEU A 56 -46.04 -29.98 12.01
CA LEU A 56 -45.95 -31.10 11.10
C LEU A 56 -45.67 -32.37 11.91
N ALA A 57 -46.47 -33.41 11.68
CA ALA A 57 -46.26 -34.74 12.25
C ALA A 57 -45.48 -35.59 11.24
N LEU A 58 -44.27 -35.99 11.63
CA LEU A 58 -43.46 -36.92 10.86
C LEU A 58 -43.79 -38.33 11.31
N THR A 59 -44.06 -39.21 10.36
CA THR A 59 -44.66 -40.52 10.64
C THR A 59 -43.83 -41.67 10.05
N TRP A 60 -43.83 -42.81 10.73
CA TRP A 60 -43.27 -44.06 10.23
C TRP A 60 -44.22 -45.23 10.52
N ARG A 61 -44.04 -46.35 9.82
CA ARG A 61 -44.83 -47.56 10.02
C ARG A 61 -44.21 -48.43 11.11
N ARG A 62 -45.07 -49.01 11.96
CA ARG A 62 -44.71 -49.94 13.04
C ARG A 62 -45.27 -51.33 12.73
N PRO A 63 -44.59 -52.15 11.90
CA PRO A 63 -45.16 -53.37 11.32
C PRO A 63 -45.48 -54.48 12.34
N GLN A 64 -44.90 -54.42 13.54
CA GLN A 64 -45.13 -55.38 14.62
C GLN A 64 -46.10 -54.87 15.71
N ALA A 65 -46.69 -53.68 15.52
CA ALA A 65 -47.60 -53.07 16.49
C ALA A 65 -49.08 -53.38 16.19
N GLU A 66 -49.94 -53.26 17.21
CA GLU A 66 -51.39 -53.35 17.04
C GLU A 66 -51.93 -52.30 16.06
N ALA A 67 -53.06 -52.57 15.41
CA ALA A 67 -53.67 -51.67 14.42
C ALA A 67 -53.96 -50.25 14.98
N SER A 68 -54.22 -50.14 16.28
CA SER A 68 -54.45 -48.88 17.00
C SER A 68 -53.18 -48.02 17.19
N ALA A 69 -51.99 -48.60 16.95
CA ALA A 69 -50.67 -48.00 17.13
C ALA A 69 -49.72 -48.30 15.95
N ALA A 70 -50.28 -48.58 14.77
CA ALA A 70 -49.57 -48.99 13.57
C ALA A 70 -48.72 -47.88 12.93
N VAL A 71 -48.98 -46.62 13.28
CA VAL A 71 -48.26 -45.44 12.81
C VAL A 71 -47.60 -44.75 14.01
N GLY A 72 -46.27 -44.76 14.04
CA GLY A 72 -45.48 -43.92 14.93
C GLY A 72 -45.43 -42.49 14.41
N PHE A 73 -45.40 -41.51 15.30
CA PHE A 73 -45.23 -40.12 14.93
C PHE A 73 -44.38 -39.34 15.93
N ILE A 74 -43.68 -38.34 15.40
CA ILE A 74 -42.97 -37.31 16.16
C ILE A 74 -43.45 -35.94 15.71
N CYS A 75 -43.64 -35.02 16.64
CA CYS A 75 -43.95 -33.63 16.31
C CYS A 75 -43.43 -32.66 17.37
N LEU A 76 -43.25 -31.40 16.97
CA LEU A 76 -42.93 -30.30 17.87
C LEU A 76 -44.21 -29.83 18.58
N ALA A 77 -44.14 -29.67 19.90
CA ALA A 77 -45.20 -29.07 20.71
C ALA A 77 -44.66 -27.88 21.53
N PRO A 78 -45.50 -26.92 21.92
CA PRO A 78 -45.11 -25.87 22.87
C PRO A 78 -44.65 -26.48 24.20
N ALA A 79 -43.65 -25.88 24.85
CA ALA A 79 -43.26 -26.30 26.19
C ALA A 79 -44.40 -26.06 27.20
N PRO A 80 -44.59 -26.97 28.19
CA PRO A 80 -45.54 -26.75 29.28
C PRO A 80 -45.14 -25.51 30.11
N ALA A 81 -46.13 -24.78 30.63
CA ALA A 81 -45.87 -23.58 31.43
C ALA A 81 -45.22 -23.93 32.77
N THR A 82 -44.19 -23.18 33.19
CA THR A 82 -43.45 -23.42 34.44
C THR A 82 -44.24 -23.07 35.70
N ASP A 83 -45.26 -22.19 35.59
CA ASP A 83 -45.89 -21.52 36.74
C ASP A 83 -47.21 -22.14 37.24
N ARG A 84 -47.64 -23.31 36.75
CA ARG A 84 -48.87 -23.96 37.26
C ARG A 84 -48.76 -25.48 37.28
N SER A 85 -49.52 -26.08 38.19
CA SER A 85 -49.87 -27.49 38.28
C SER A 85 -50.67 -27.96 37.03
N GLY A 86 -50.05 -27.86 35.86
CA GLY A 86 -50.58 -28.40 34.61
C GLY A 86 -50.71 -29.91 34.72
N SER A 87 -51.75 -30.47 34.09
CA SER A 87 -51.98 -31.91 34.04
C SER A 87 -50.94 -32.67 33.19
N GLY A 88 -50.07 -31.95 32.48
CA GLY A 88 -49.16 -32.53 31.49
C GLY A 88 -49.90 -33.11 30.28
N ALA A 89 -51.18 -32.79 30.11
CA ALA A 89 -52.01 -33.35 29.05
C ALA A 89 -51.79 -32.61 27.74
N LEU A 90 -51.48 -33.33 26.68
CA LEU A 90 -51.27 -32.81 25.34
C LEU A 90 -52.38 -33.31 24.41
N LEU A 91 -53.00 -32.39 23.69
CA LEU A 91 -54.06 -32.67 22.73
C LEU A 91 -53.51 -32.50 21.31
N VAL A 92 -53.51 -33.58 20.54
CA VAL A 92 -53.19 -33.57 19.10
C VAL A 92 -54.50 -33.64 18.32
N GLY A 93 -54.79 -32.60 17.54
CA GLY A 93 -56.01 -32.52 16.74
C GLY A 93 -55.96 -33.49 15.56
N ARG A 94 -56.92 -34.40 15.51
CA ARG A 94 -57.16 -35.29 14.37
C ARG A 94 -58.63 -35.16 13.94
N PRO A 95 -58.94 -35.28 12.63
CA PRO A 95 -60.31 -35.29 12.16
C PRO A 95 -61.15 -36.36 12.89
N GLY A 96 -62.26 -35.95 13.50
CA GLY A 96 -63.22 -36.86 14.17
C GLY A 96 -62.80 -37.40 15.55
N ARG A 97 -61.51 -37.54 15.88
CA ARG A 97 -61.07 -38.10 17.17
C ARG A 97 -59.74 -37.51 17.69
N PRO A 98 -59.75 -36.41 18.48
CA PRO A 98 -58.53 -35.83 19.03
C PRO A 98 -57.78 -36.86 19.90
N LEU A 99 -56.45 -36.88 19.78
CA LEU A 99 -55.60 -37.76 20.57
C LEU A 99 -55.16 -37.02 21.84
N ARG A 100 -55.55 -37.55 23.01
CA ARG A 100 -55.11 -37.05 24.31
C ARG A 100 -53.93 -37.89 24.79
N LEU A 101 -52.80 -37.23 25.01
CA LEU A 101 -51.55 -37.81 25.53
C LEU A 101 -51.25 -37.19 26.89
N VAL A 102 -50.49 -37.90 27.74
CA VAL A 102 -49.98 -37.37 29.00
C VAL A 102 -48.46 -37.37 28.94
N LEU A 103 -47.80 -36.24 29.17
CA LEU A 103 -46.34 -36.16 29.20
C LEU A 103 -45.81 -36.95 30.41
N SER A 104 -44.71 -37.69 30.23
CA SER A 104 -44.01 -38.33 31.35
C SER A 104 -43.61 -37.27 32.41
N PRO A 105 -43.61 -37.61 33.72
CA PRO A 105 -43.35 -36.63 34.79
C PRO A 105 -41.98 -35.94 34.69
N LYS A 106 -41.00 -36.62 34.09
CA LYS A 106 -39.67 -36.08 33.81
C LYS A 106 -39.40 -36.16 32.30
N PRO A 107 -38.82 -35.11 31.69
CA PRO A 107 -38.32 -35.20 30.33
C PRO A 107 -37.14 -36.17 30.23
N LEU A 108 -37.00 -36.80 29.08
CA LEU A 108 -35.81 -37.57 28.73
C LEU A 108 -34.70 -36.62 28.23
N PRO A 109 -33.42 -36.91 28.53
CA PRO A 109 -32.31 -36.31 27.81
C PRO A 109 -32.45 -36.55 26.30
N LEU A 110 -32.11 -35.56 25.48
CA LEU A 110 -32.28 -35.62 24.02
C LEU A 110 -31.65 -36.88 23.40
N GLN A 111 -30.46 -37.26 23.85
CA GLN A 111 -29.77 -38.47 23.38
C GLN A 111 -30.59 -39.75 23.64
N ASN A 112 -31.13 -39.90 24.85
CA ASN A 112 -31.95 -41.06 25.22
C ASN A 112 -33.29 -41.06 24.47
N PHE A 113 -33.87 -39.89 24.26
CA PHE A 113 -35.09 -39.75 23.46
C PHE A 113 -34.86 -40.16 21.99
N LEU A 114 -33.73 -39.73 21.40
CA LEU A 114 -33.36 -40.09 20.03
C LEU A 114 -33.00 -41.56 19.89
N ALA A 115 -32.35 -42.17 20.90
CA ALA A 115 -32.11 -43.61 20.93
C ALA A 115 -33.43 -44.40 20.90
N GLY A 116 -34.41 -44.02 21.73
CA GLY A 116 -35.74 -44.63 21.69
C GLY A 116 -36.49 -44.41 20.38
N LEU A 117 -36.30 -43.24 19.74
CA LEU A 117 -36.82 -43.00 18.39
C LEU A 117 -36.15 -43.88 17.34
N ALA A 118 -34.84 -44.10 17.43
CA ALA A 118 -34.10 -44.97 16.51
C ALA A 118 -34.56 -46.43 16.64
N ASP A 119 -34.76 -46.91 17.86
CA ASP A 119 -35.26 -48.26 18.14
C ASP A 119 -36.69 -48.47 17.57
N ASP A 120 -37.57 -47.48 17.71
CA ASP A 120 -38.97 -47.59 17.25
C ASP A 120 -39.15 -47.33 15.75
N ALA A 121 -38.41 -46.36 15.18
CA ALA A 121 -38.49 -46.00 13.77
C ALA A 121 -37.65 -46.91 12.85
N GLY A 122 -36.66 -47.62 13.40
CA GLY A 122 -35.79 -48.53 12.67
C GLY A 122 -35.19 -47.89 11.43
N GLN A 123 -35.39 -48.52 10.26
CA GLN A 123 -34.89 -48.02 8.97
C GLN A 123 -35.45 -46.64 8.57
N SER A 124 -36.57 -46.20 9.15
CA SER A 124 -37.16 -44.89 8.87
C SER A 124 -36.52 -43.75 9.68
N PHE A 125 -35.67 -44.06 10.67
CA PHE A 125 -35.06 -43.07 11.56
C PHE A 125 -34.36 -41.91 10.82
N PRO A 126 -33.48 -42.15 9.82
CA PRO A 126 -32.81 -41.06 9.10
C PRO A 126 -33.78 -40.11 8.41
N ILE A 127 -34.84 -40.64 7.79
CA ILE A 127 -35.87 -39.86 7.09
C ILE A 127 -36.66 -39.00 8.08
N VAL A 128 -36.99 -39.56 9.25
CA VAL A 128 -37.71 -38.84 10.31
C VAL A 128 -36.86 -37.71 10.88
N VAL A 129 -35.57 -37.95 11.10
CA VAL A 129 -34.65 -36.92 11.60
C VAL A 129 -34.40 -35.83 10.56
N ASP A 130 -34.21 -36.19 9.29
CA ASP A 130 -34.07 -35.23 8.19
C ASP A 130 -35.32 -34.35 8.05
N GLY A 131 -36.51 -34.95 8.11
CA GLY A 131 -37.77 -34.20 8.12
C GLY A 131 -37.88 -33.26 9.33
N LEU A 132 -37.36 -33.66 10.50
CA LEU A 132 -37.40 -32.81 11.69
C LEU A 132 -36.47 -31.61 11.55
N LEU A 133 -35.28 -31.84 11.01
CA LEU A 133 -34.34 -30.76 10.67
C LEU A 133 -34.95 -29.84 9.62
N GLU A 134 -35.57 -30.36 8.57
CA GLU A 134 -36.25 -29.55 7.56
C GLU A 134 -37.37 -28.68 8.17
N ILE A 135 -38.16 -29.20 9.12
CA ILE A 135 -39.16 -28.41 9.85
C ILE A 135 -38.52 -27.29 10.67
N LEU A 136 -37.41 -27.57 11.34
CA LEU A 136 -36.69 -26.58 12.16
C LEU A 136 -36.00 -25.52 11.30
N LEU A 137 -35.52 -25.93 10.12
CA LEU A 137 -34.75 -25.13 9.18
C LEU A 137 -35.61 -24.43 8.12
N SER A 138 -36.89 -24.79 7.98
CA SER A 138 -37.82 -24.18 7.01
C SER A 138 -38.39 -22.83 7.49
N ALA A 139 -38.53 -21.91 6.52
CA ALA A 139 -38.95 -20.50 6.65
C ALA A 139 -37.88 -19.53 7.22
N LYS A 140 -38.23 -18.23 7.32
CA LYS A 140 -37.32 -17.14 7.71
C LYS A 140 -36.49 -17.53 8.96
N PRO A 141 -35.17 -17.26 8.99
CA PRO A 141 -34.30 -17.66 10.10
C PRO A 141 -34.87 -17.22 11.46
N ASN A 142 -35.12 -18.18 12.34
CA ASN A 142 -35.55 -17.93 13.70
C ASN A 142 -34.46 -18.45 14.66
N PRO A 143 -33.82 -17.56 15.46
CA PRO A 143 -32.72 -17.96 16.37
C PRO A 143 -33.08 -19.12 17.30
N ARG A 144 -34.34 -19.22 17.75
CA ARG A 144 -34.80 -20.30 18.63
C ARG A 144 -34.84 -21.66 17.92
N ARG A 145 -35.31 -21.68 16.67
CA ARG A 145 -35.34 -22.91 15.86
C ARG A 145 -33.95 -23.36 15.44
N LEU A 146 -33.06 -22.41 15.14
CA LEU A 146 -31.66 -22.70 14.81
C LEU A 146 -30.90 -23.30 15.99
N ARG A 147 -31.11 -22.80 17.22
CA ARG A 147 -30.58 -23.45 18.43
C ARG A 147 -31.11 -24.88 18.63
N ALA A 148 -32.42 -25.07 18.41
CA ALA A 148 -33.04 -26.39 18.46
C ALA A 148 -32.43 -27.36 17.41
N ALA A 149 -32.24 -26.90 16.18
CA ALA A 149 -31.56 -27.67 15.13
C ALA A 149 -30.10 -27.98 15.51
N ALA A 150 -29.38 -27.04 16.12
CA ALA A 150 -28.00 -27.25 16.56
C ALA A 150 -27.91 -28.35 17.63
N LEU A 151 -28.79 -28.34 18.64
CA LEU A 151 -28.84 -29.39 19.68
C LEU A 151 -29.15 -30.78 19.09
N LEU A 152 -30.08 -30.83 18.12
CA LEU A 152 -30.41 -32.05 17.40
C LEU A 152 -29.20 -32.56 16.61
N LEU A 153 -28.57 -31.71 15.80
CA LEU A 153 -27.38 -32.03 15.01
C LEU A 153 -26.21 -32.50 15.89
N GLN A 154 -25.95 -31.84 17.01
CA GLN A 154 -24.90 -32.26 17.97
C GLN A 154 -25.11 -33.67 18.52
N SER A 155 -26.36 -34.15 18.57
CA SER A 155 -26.70 -35.47 19.11
C SER A 155 -26.72 -36.58 18.05
N ILE A 156 -27.00 -36.25 16.78
CA ILE A 156 -27.15 -37.23 15.69
C ILE A 156 -25.96 -37.29 14.74
N ALA A 157 -25.18 -36.21 14.64
CA ALA A 157 -24.12 -36.12 13.65
C ALA A 157 -22.94 -37.00 14.06
N LYS A 158 -22.54 -37.90 13.16
CA LYS A 158 -21.37 -38.75 13.35
C LYS A 158 -20.08 -37.92 13.16
N PRO A 159 -18.97 -38.28 13.81
CA PRO A 159 -17.67 -37.69 13.50
C PRO A 159 -17.35 -37.84 12.01
N GLY A 160 -17.06 -36.70 11.38
CA GLY A 160 -16.84 -36.58 9.94
C GLY A 160 -15.41 -36.19 9.58
N GLY A 161 -14.67 -35.55 10.49
CA GLY A 161 -13.28 -35.15 10.29
C GLY A 161 -12.92 -33.88 11.04
N PHE A 162 -11.83 -33.23 10.64
CA PHE A 162 -11.35 -32.00 11.27
C PHE A 162 -10.99 -30.91 10.27
N VAL A 163 -11.26 -29.65 10.66
CA VAL A 163 -10.62 -28.46 10.08
C VAL A 163 -9.29 -28.24 10.81
N GLU A 164 -8.20 -28.22 10.06
CA GLU A 164 -6.83 -28.08 10.59
C GLU A 164 -6.25 -26.70 10.31
N VAL A 165 -6.68 -26.04 9.24
CA VAL A 165 -6.20 -24.73 8.82
C VAL A 165 -7.39 -23.89 8.37
N MET A 166 -7.42 -22.62 8.78
CA MET A 166 -8.43 -21.68 8.33
C MET A 166 -7.87 -20.27 8.22
N GLY A 167 -8.45 -19.43 7.37
CA GLY A 167 -8.01 -18.05 7.20
C GLY A 167 -9.05 -17.18 6.50
N PRO A 168 -9.06 -15.87 6.76
CA PRO A 168 -10.00 -14.97 6.11
C PRO A 168 -9.55 -14.64 4.67
N ILE A 169 -10.49 -14.56 3.74
CA ILE A 169 -10.22 -14.12 2.35
C ILE A 169 -11.44 -13.43 1.77
N ASP A 170 -11.33 -12.12 1.53
CA ASP A 170 -12.45 -11.23 1.20
C ASP A 170 -13.63 -11.40 2.20
N GLU A 171 -14.82 -11.73 1.69
CA GLU A 171 -16.04 -12.03 2.45
C GLU A 171 -16.22 -13.54 2.74
N SER A 172 -15.17 -14.34 2.50
CA SER A 172 -15.18 -15.80 2.63
C SER A 172 -14.14 -16.28 3.63
N VAL A 173 -14.27 -17.54 4.08
CA VAL A 173 -13.28 -18.18 4.95
C VAL A 173 -12.66 -19.36 4.22
N PHE A 174 -11.34 -19.35 4.06
CA PHE A 174 -10.61 -20.52 3.62
C PHE A 174 -10.60 -21.59 4.71
N LEU A 175 -10.83 -22.82 4.32
CA LEU A 175 -10.79 -24.00 5.18
C LEU A 175 -9.95 -25.08 4.53
N GLN A 176 -9.14 -25.76 5.32
CA GLN A 176 -8.42 -26.97 4.93
C GLN A 176 -8.36 -27.96 6.10
N GLY A 177 -8.45 -29.24 5.78
CA GLY A 177 -8.41 -30.32 6.76
C GLY A 177 -8.67 -31.65 6.10
N TRP A 178 -9.35 -32.55 6.80
CA TRP A 178 -9.78 -33.83 6.25
C TRP A 178 -11.19 -34.19 6.66
N THR A 179 -11.85 -35.00 5.82
CA THR A 179 -13.22 -35.47 6.08
C THR A 179 -13.47 -36.82 5.40
N SER A 180 -14.32 -37.63 6.02
CA SER A 180 -14.88 -38.87 5.45
C SER A 180 -16.15 -38.56 4.65
N ASP A 181 -16.42 -39.35 3.62
CA ASP A 181 -17.65 -39.28 2.80
C ASP A 181 -17.96 -37.90 2.20
N PHE A 182 -16.93 -37.17 1.80
CA PHE A 182 -17.05 -35.85 1.18
C PHE A 182 -16.68 -35.90 -0.30
N SER A 183 -17.58 -35.43 -1.17
CA SER A 183 -17.27 -35.23 -2.59
C SER A 183 -16.83 -33.79 -2.84
N GLY A 184 -15.78 -33.61 -3.64
CA GLY A 184 -15.38 -32.29 -4.12
C GLY A 184 -16.51 -31.59 -4.89
N GLY A 185 -16.57 -30.26 -4.79
CA GLY A 185 -17.60 -29.42 -5.37
C GLY A 185 -18.23 -28.48 -4.35
N ARG A 186 -19.43 -27.96 -4.69
CA ARG A 186 -20.23 -27.12 -3.79
C ARG A 186 -21.08 -27.97 -2.86
N THR A 187 -20.80 -27.91 -1.57
CA THR A 187 -21.54 -28.62 -0.52
C THR A 187 -22.30 -27.61 0.35
N LYS A 188 -23.63 -27.77 0.43
CA LYS A 188 -24.44 -27.01 1.39
C LYS A 188 -24.24 -27.60 2.78
N LEU A 189 -23.97 -26.73 3.76
CA LEU A 189 -23.72 -27.14 5.13
C LEU A 189 -24.29 -26.13 6.13
N LEU A 190 -24.25 -26.51 7.40
CA LEU A 190 -24.59 -25.65 8.53
C LEU A 190 -23.33 -25.41 9.37
N VAL A 191 -23.13 -24.17 9.81
CA VAL A 191 -21.98 -23.78 10.63
C VAL A 191 -22.43 -23.44 12.04
N ALA A 192 -21.80 -24.05 13.03
CA ALA A 192 -21.92 -23.65 14.42
C ALA A 192 -20.90 -22.55 14.75
N HIS A 193 -21.36 -21.43 15.31
CA HIS A 193 -20.54 -20.26 15.63
C HIS A 193 -21.06 -19.45 16.85
N GLY A 194 -21.49 -20.13 17.92
CA GLY A 194 -22.34 -19.54 18.98
C GLY A 194 -23.84 -19.43 18.60
N GLY A 195 -24.15 -19.78 17.35
CA GLY A 195 -25.47 -20.01 16.76
C GLY A 195 -25.34 -21.00 15.61
N LEU A 196 -26.40 -21.20 14.82
CA LEU A 196 -26.36 -22.06 13.63
C LEU A 196 -26.74 -21.24 12.40
N SER A 197 -25.92 -21.26 11.36
CA SER A 197 -26.19 -20.58 10.09
C SER A 197 -26.01 -21.51 8.90
N PHE A 198 -26.70 -21.21 7.80
CA PHE A 198 -26.41 -21.87 6.52
C PHE A 198 -25.10 -21.33 5.95
N ALA A 199 -24.40 -22.19 5.20
CA ALA A 199 -23.24 -21.82 4.40
C ALA A 199 -23.12 -22.77 3.20
N ALA A 200 -22.26 -22.40 2.26
CA ALA A 200 -21.82 -23.27 1.19
C ALA A 200 -20.30 -23.40 1.25
N LEU A 201 -19.78 -24.62 1.13
CA LEU A 201 -18.36 -24.88 1.00
C LEU A 201 -18.06 -25.30 -0.44
N GLU A 202 -17.28 -24.48 -1.14
CA GLU A 202 -16.71 -24.80 -2.45
C GLU A 202 -15.34 -25.42 -2.21
N ALA A 203 -15.22 -26.74 -2.31
CA ALA A 203 -13.99 -27.44 -1.94
C ALA A 203 -13.49 -28.45 -2.98
N GLY A 204 -12.17 -28.53 -3.09
CA GLY A 204 -11.48 -29.65 -3.71
C GLY A 204 -11.05 -30.69 -2.69
N THR A 205 -10.72 -31.89 -3.17
CA THR A 205 -10.25 -33.00 -2.34
C THR A 205 -8.94 -33.57 -2.85
N PHE A 206 -8.10 -34.08 -1.94
CA PHE A 206 -6.82 -34.73 -2.27
C PHE A 206 -6.61 -35.97 -1.38
N GLU A 207 -5.80 -36.90 -1.87
CA GLU A 207 -5.47 -38.13 -1.14
C GLU A 207 -4.43 -37.85 -0.04
N ARG A 208 -4.52 -38.61 1.07
CA ARG A 208 -3.64 -38.52 2.22
C ARG A 208 -3.36 -39.92 2.76
N ASP A 209 -2.08 -40.30 2.81
CA ASP A 209 -1.65 -41.65 3.21
C ASP A 209 -1.79 -41.92 4.71
N ASP A 210 -1.96 -40.88 5.53
CA ASP A 210 -2.06 -40.95 6.99
C ASP A 210 -3.50 -41.15 7.50
N LEU A 211 -4.49 -41.18 6.60
CA LEU A 211 -5.91 -41.29 6.95
C LEU A 211 -6.44 -42.72 6.78
N ALA A 212 -7.45 -43.07 7.59
CA ALA A 212 -8.14 -44.36 7.46
C ALA A 212 -8.95 -44.45 6.16
N ASP A 213 -9.22 -45.69 5.71
CA ASP A 213 -9.91 -45.99 4.45
C ASP A 213 -11.19 -45.13 4.26
N GLY A 214 -11.20 -44.32 3.19
CA GLY A 214 -12.35 -43.50 2.78
C GLY A 214 -12.34 -42.04 3.28
N ALA A 215 -11.36 -41.62 4.08
CA ALA A 215 -11.15 -40.21 4.43
C ALA A 215 -10.21 -39.52 3.44
N ARG A 216 -10.51 -38.25 3.10
CA ARG A 216 -9.73 -37.44 2.17
C ARG A 216 -9.40 -36.09 2.75
N GLY A 217 -8.28 -35.52 2.32
CA GLY A 217 -7.97 -34.12 2.54
C GLY A 217 -8.94 -33.24 1.75
N PHE A 218 -9.33 -32.09 2.30
CA PHE A 218 -10.09 -31.08 1.58
C PHE A 218 -9.48 -29.69 1.77
N PHE A 219 -9.72 -28.81 0.80
CA PHE A 219 -9.40 -27.39 0.88
C PHE A 219 -10.47 -26.61 0.10
N GLY A 220 -10.85 -25.44 0.57
CA GLY A 220 -11.93 -24.70 -0.09
C GLY A 220 -12.30 -23.40 0.58
N LEU A 221 -13.36 -22.78 0.05
CA LEU A 221 -13.92 -21.53 0.55
C LEU A 221 -15.31 -21.77 1.13
N LEU A 222 -15.47 -21.37 2.38
CA LEU A 222 -16.75 -21.26 3.05
C LEU A 222 -17.36 -19.90 2.73
N GLU A 223 -18.59 -19.93 2.23
CA GLU A 223 -19.32 -18.78 1.72
C GLU A 223 -20.76 -18.78 2.25
N ASP A 224 -21.50 -17.72 1.92
CA ASP A 224 -22.92 -17.55 2.29
C ASP A 224 -23.13 -17.61 3.82
N CYS A 225 -22.09 -17.32 4.61
CA CYS A 225 -22.09 -17.46 6.07
C CYS A 225 -21.96 -16.10 6.77
N ALA A 226 -22.62 -15.95 7.93
CA ALA A 226 -22.61 -14.71 8.71
C ALA A 226 -21.48 -14.69 9.75
N ILE A 227 -20.29 -15.18 9.36
CA ILE A 227 -19.11 -15.28 10.22
C ILE A 227 -18.22 -14.06 9.97
N ARG A 228 -17.79 -13.38 11.03
CA ARG A 228 -16.90 -12.21 10.89
C ARG A 228 -15.43 -12.58 11.00
N HIS A 229 -15.11 -13.64 11.75
CA HIS A 229 -13.75 -14.12 11.93
C HIS A 229 -13.70 -15.65 11.88
N PRO A 230 -12.69 -16.27 11.21
CA PRO A 230 -12.59 -17.73 11.10
C PRO A 230 -12.67 -18.46 12.45
N SER A 231 -12.13 -17.87 13.51
CA SER A 231 -12.15 -18.43 14.88
C SER A 231 -13.54 -18.53 15.51
N GLU A 232 -14.56 -17.92 14.92
CA GLU A 232 -15.95 -18.11 15.35
C GLU A 232 -16.48 -19.49 14.95
N ILE A 233 -15.86 -20.18 13.98
CA ILE A 233 -16.28 -21.50 13.54
C ILE A 233 -15.96 -22.52 14.64
N GLU A 234 -17.00 -23.17 15.17
CA GLU A 234 -16.87 -24.24 16.16
C GLU A 234 -16.93 -25.61 15.47
N ARG A 235 -17.85 -25.78 14.52
CA ARG A 235 -18.16 -27.06 13.87
C ARG A 235 -18.93 -26.86 12.57
N LEU A 236 -18.72 -27.74 11.59
CA LEU A 236 -19.47 -27.78 10.33
C LEU A 236 -20.31 -29.05 10.25
N PHE A 237 -21.57 -28.94 9.83
CA PHE A 237 -22.47 -30.07 9.65
C PHE A 237 -22.90 -30.20 8.19
N PHE A 238 -22.69 -31.38 7.62
CA PHE A 238 -23.11 -31.68 6.24
C PHE A 238 -23.84 -33.02 6.17
N ARG A 239 -24.63 -33.21 5.11
CA ARG A 239 -25.36 -34.45 4.84
C ARG A 239 -24.50 -35.35 3.95
N ALA A 240 -24.02 -36.45 4.49
CA ALA A 240 -23.36 -37.54 3.76
C ALA A 240 -24.39 -38.59 3.31
N ASN A 241 -23.97 -39.69 2.68
CA ASN A 241 -24.90 -40.77 2.29
C ASN A 241 -25.50 -41.51 3.49
N ASP A 242 -24.74 -41.64 4.58
CA ASP A 242 -25.07 -42.44 5.77
C ASP A 242 -25.65 -41.64 6.95
N GLY A 243 -26.01 -40.38 6.70
CA GLY A 243 -26.61 -39.47 7.69
C GLY A 243 -25.91 -38.12 7.73
N TRP A 244 -26.11 -37.40 8.84
CA TRP A 244 -25.39 -36.16 9.13
C TRP A 244 -24.00 -36.44 9.69
N ARG A 245 -23.01 -35.67 9.23
CA ARG A 245 -21.64 -35.72 9.71
C ARG A 245 -21.20 -34.36 10.23
N ALA A 246 -20.30 -34.38 11.20
CA ALA A 246 -19.74 -33.19 11.82
C ALA A 246 -18.23 -33.11 11.57
N ILE A 247 -17.76 -31.97 11.05
CA ILE A 247 -16.34 -31.65 10.95
C ILE A 247 -16.03 -30.71 12.12
N ASP A 248 -15.20 -31.18 13.03
CA ASP A 248 -14.77 -30.42 14.21
C ASP A 248 -13.60 -29.50 13.89
N VAL A 249 -13.44 -28.39 14.61
CA VAL A 249 -12.20 -27.62 14.52
C VAL A 249 -11.12 -28.28 15.39
N TYR A 250 -9.97 -28.56 14.81
CA TYR A 250 -8.85 -29.17 15.54
C TYR A 250 -8.33 -28.21 16.62
N GLU A 251 -8.03 -28.73 17.81
CA GLU A 251 -7.61 -27.91 18.95
C GLU A 251 -6.34 -27.09 18.66
N ARG A 252 -5.44 -27.63 17.83
CA ARG A 252 -4.20 -26.95 17.38
C ARG A 252 -4.29 -26.46 15.93
N HIS A 253 -5.47 -26.03 15.50
CA HIS A 253 -5.64 -25.49 14.15
C HIS A 253 -4.74 -24.27 13.91
N VAL A 254 -4.38 -24.06 12.65
CA VAL A 254 -3.60 -22.90 12.21
C VAL A 254 -4.54 -21.82 11.69
N LEU A 255 -4.44 -20.61 12.25
CA LEU A 255 -5.07 -19.41 11.74
C LEU A 255 -4.10 -18.70 10.80
N LEU A 256 -4.43 -18.67 9.51
CA LEU A 256 -3.63 -18.01 8.49
C LEU A 256 -3.89 -16.50 8.52
N GLU A 257 -2.82 -15.73 8.33
CA GLU A 257 -2.95 -14.31 7.98
C GLU A 257 -3.61 -14.17 6.59
N PRO A 258 -4.43 -13.13 6.36
CA PRO A 258 -5.15 -12.96 5.10
C PRO A 258 -4.25 -13.06 3.85
N ILE A 259 -3.01 -12.54 3.97
CA ILE A 259 -2.05 -12.56 2.87
C ILE A 259 -1.58 -13.96 2.50
N THR A 260 -1.52 -14.93 3.42
CA THR A 260 -0.98 -16.27 3.10
C THR A 260 -2.03 -17.21 2.50
N VAL A 261 -3.32 -16.90 2.67
CA VAL A 261 -4.44 -17.74 2.22
C VAL A 261 -4.42 -18.07 0.71
N PRO A 262 -4.19 -17.11 -0.21
CA PRO A 262 -4.11 -17.41 -1.65
C PRO A 262 -3.04 -18.45 -1.97
N GLY A 263 -1.96 -18.43 -1.18
CA GLY A 263 -0.89 -19.40 -1.29
C GLY A 263 -1.31 -20.83 -0.97
N HIS A 264 -2.05 -21.01 0.12
CA HIS A 264 -2.61 -22.31 0.49
C HIS A 264 -3.63 -22.82 -0.54
N LEU A 265 -4.43 -21.93 -1.12
CA LEU A 265 -5.34 -22.28 -2.23
C LEU A 265 -4.57 -22.79 -3.45
N ARG A 266 -3.45 -22.15 -3.83
CA ARG A 266 -2.61 -22.62 -4.94
C ARG A 266 -2.02 -24.00 -4.65
N ASP A 267 -1.47 -24.21 -3.46
CA ASP A 267 -0.89 -25.51 -3.06
C ASP A 267 -1.95 -26.61 -3.00
N GLY A 268 -3.19 -26.27 -2.63
CA GLY A 268 -4.34 -27.17 -2.69
C GLY A 268 -4.72 -27.53 -4.13
N LEU A 269 -4.84 -26.53 -5.01
CA LEU A 269 -5.17 -26.71 -6.43
C LEU A 269 -4.13 -27.56 -7.19
N GLN A 270 -2.85 -27.51 -6.78
CA GLN A 270 -1.80 -28.35 -7.37
C GLN A 270 -1.92 -29.82 -6.97
N ARG A 271 -2.35 -30.11 -5.73
CA ARG A 271 -2.38 -31.46 -5.16
C ARG A 271 -3.73 -32.15 -5.27
N GLY A 272 -4.81 -31.38 -5.39
CA GLY A 272 -6.18 -31.88 -5.31
C GLY A 272 -6.97 -31.79 -6.60
N THR A 273 -8.20 -32.31 -6.52
CA THR A 273 -9.16 -32.38 -7.62
C THR A 273 -10.50 -31.80 -7.19
N ALA A 274 -11.18 -31.11 -8.09
CA ALA A 274 -12.53 -30.59 -7.89
C ALA A 274 -13.26 -30.50 -9.23
N PRO A 275 -14.61 -30.45 -9.25
CA PRO A 275 -15.38 -30.12 -10.44
C PRO A 275 -14.92 -28.79 -11.05
N GLN A 276 -14.98 -28.66 -12.38
CA GLN A 276 -14.42 -27.51 -13.10
C GLN A 276 -14.88 -26.15 -12.56
N ALA A 277 -16.19 -26.00 -12.29
CA ALA A 277 -16.75 -24.76 -11.75
C ALA A 277 -16.14 -24.35 -10.40
N THR A 278 -15.90 -25.33 -9.52
CA THR A 278 -15.25 -25.12 -8.22
C THR A 278 -13.76 -24.83 -8.41
N THR A 279 -13.07 -25.55 -9.29
CA THR A 279 -11.67 -25.30 -9.65
C THR A 279 -11.47 -23.86 -10.16
N ASP A 280 -12.31 -23.38 -11.07
CA ASP A 280 -12.22 -22.02 -11.62
C ASP A 280 -12.42 -20.97 -10.53
N LYS A 281 -13.32 -21.24 -9.58
CA LYS A 281 -13.62 -20.36 -8.46
C LYS A 281 -12.46 -20.30 -7.45
N LEU A 282 -11.95 -21.45 -7.03
CA LEU A 282 -10.78 -21.52 -6.14
C LEU A 282 -9.54 -20.93 -6.80
N ARG A 283 -9.37 -21.13 -8.11
CA ARG A 283 -8.29 -20.52 -8.90
C ARG A 283 -8.38 -18.99 -8.92
N ARG A 284 -9.56 -18.42 -9.12
CA ARG A 284 -9.75 -16.95 -9.04
C ARG A 284 -9.40 -16.41 -7.65
N ALA A 285 -9.79 -17.12 -6.60
CA ALA A 285 -9.46 -16.71 -5.23
C ALA A 285 -7.96 -16.84 -4.91
N SER A 286 -7.28 -17.80 -5.55
CA SER A 286 -5.85 -18.03 -5.38
C SER A 286 -4.98 -17.05 -6.19
N GLN A 287 -5.54 -16.34 -7.17
CA GLN A 287 -4.86 -15.34 -8.00
C GLN A 287 -4.69 -13.99 -7.28
N ARG A 288 -4.15 -14.04 -6.06
CA ARG A 288 -3.86 -12.87 -5.21
C ARG A 288 -2.42 -12.94 -4.72
N PHE A 289 -1.92 -11.76 -4.37
CA PHE A 289 -0.59 -11.64 -3.80
C PHE A 289 -0.55 -12.31 -2.42
N ASP A 290 0.46 -13.15 -2.21
CA ASP A 290 0.64 -13.88 -0.95
C ASP A 290 2.01 -13.68 -0.29
N GLY A 291 2.72 -12.61 -0.67
CA GLY A 291 4.07 -12.34 -0.20
C GLY A 291 5.17 -13.10 -0.93
N ARG A 292 4.85 -14.09 -1.77
CA ARG A 292 5.85 -14.88 -2.51
C ARG A 292 6.08 -14.35 -3.91
N ASP A 293 7.28 -14.61 -4.43
CA ASP A 293 7.58 -14.47 -5.85
C ASP A 293 6.94 -15.63 -6.61
N THR A 294 5.83 -15.34 -7.30
CA THR A 294 5.17 -16.31 -8.18
C THR A 294 5.61 -16.20 -9.63
N VAL A 295 6.37 -15.16 -10.01
CA VAL A 295 6.98 -15.03 -11.34
C VAL A 295 8.06 -16.11 -11.52
N ALA A 296 8.85 -16.38 -10.48
CA ALA A 296 9.85 -17.45 -10.50
C ALA A 296 9.25 -18.84 -10.75
N LEU A 297 7.99 -19.04 -10.36
CA LEU A 297 7.25 -20.30 -10.44
C LEU A 297 6.52 -20.50 -11.77
N LEU A 298 6.61 -19.55 -12.71
CA LEU A 298 5.96 -19.67 -14.00
C LEU A 298 6.62 -20.74 -14.87
N ASP A 299 5.77 -21.60 -15.46
CA ASP A 299 6.16 -22.62 -16.44
C ASP A 299 6.36 -22.06 -17.85
N ILE A 300 5.90 -20.82 -18.07
CA ILE A 300 6.11 -20.07 -19.32
C ILE A 300 7.43 -19.26 -19.27
N PRO A 301 7.99 -18.85 -20.43
CA PRO A 301 9.26 -18.14 -20.52
C PRO A 301 9.14 -16.67 -20.11
N VAL A 302 8.78 -16.42 -18.85
CA VAL A 302 8.70 -15.08 -18.25
C VAL A 302 9.52 -15.06 -16.97
N ARG A 303 10.51 -14.17 -16.87
CA ARG A 303 11.28 -13.94 -15.64
C ARG A 303 11.46 -12.45 -15.39
N ALA A 304 11.45 -12.06 -14.12
CA ALA A 304 11.66 -10.69 -13.72
C ALA A 304 12.54 -10.64 -12.46
N GLY A 305 13.21 -9.52 -12.26
CA GLY A 305 14.02 -9.27 -11.08
C GLY A 305 14.17 -7.79 -10.82
N ILE A 306 14.50 -7.45 -9.57
CA ILE A 306 14.59 -6.08 -9.09
C ILE A 306 15.98 -5.88 -8.51
N ASP A 307 16.70 -4.91 -9.07
CA ASP A 307 18.06 -4.57 -8.64
C ASP A 307 18.01 -3.58 -7.47
N ASP A 308 17.11 -2.59 -7.54
CA ASP A 308 16.87 -1.62 -6.45
C ASP A 308 15.42 -1.14 -6.45
N ALA A 309 14.89 -0.91 -5.26
CA ALA A 309 13.63 -0.22 -5.03
C ALA A 309 13.82 0.78 -3.90
N THR A 310 13.61 2.06 -4.18
CA THR A 310 13.76 3.12 -3.18
C THR A 310 12.50 3.99 -3.14
N VAL A 311 11.90 4.09 -1.96
CA VAL A 311 10.83 5.04 -1.64
C VAL A 311 11.47 6.42 -1.42
N ILE A 312 11.01 7.40 -2.19
CA ILE A 312 11.28 8.82 -1.99
C ILE A 312 10.04 9.38 -1.30
N GLU A 313 10.18 9.73 -0.01
CA GLU A 313 9.08 10.27 0.79
C GLU A 313 8.37 11.40 0.05
N SER A 314 7.04 11.47 0.22
CA SER A 314 6.10 12.41 -0.43
C SER A 314 6.10 12.44 -1.98
N ALA A 315 7.06 11.80 -2.65
CA ALA A 315 7.17 11.80 -4.12
C ALA A 315 6.63 10.51 -4.76
N GLY A 316 7.07 9.34 -4.30
CA GLY A 316 6.75 8.05 -4.92
C GLY A 316 7.86 7.01 -4.77
N THR A 317 7.83 5.98 -5.62
CA THR A 317 8.80 4.88 -5.56
C THR A 317 9.61 4.79 -6.86
N LEU A 318 10.93 4.80 -6.75
CA LEU A 318 11.85 4.51 -7.86
C LEU A 318 12.17 3.00 -7.87
N ILE A 319 12.04 2.36 -9.03
CA ILE A 319 12.33 0.93 -9.22
C ILE A 319 13.30 0.78 -10.39
N ILE A 320 14.35 -0.01 -10.15
CA ILE A 320 15.34 -0.43 -11.14
C ILE A 320 15.30 -1.95 -11.16
N GLY A 321 15.05 -2.53 -12.33
CA GLY A 321 14.95 -3.97 -12.46
C GLY A 321 14.96 -4.41 -13.91
N TRP A 322 14.50 -5.63 -14.15
CA TRP A 322 14.42 -6.22 -15.48
C TRP A 322 13.21 -7.12 -15.63
N LEU A 323 12.70 -7.19 -16.86
CA LEU A 323 11.68 -8.14 -17.31
C LEU A 323 12.19 -8.82 -18.58
N PHE A 324 12.34 -10.13 -18.49
CA PHE A 324 12.63 -11.04 -19.58
C PHE A 324 11.34 -11.77 -19.98
N ASP A 325 10.66 -11.23 -20.98
CA ASP A 325 9.44 -11.76 -21.59
C ASP A 325 9.58 -11.75 -23.12
N PRO A 326 10.34 -12.70 -23.67
CA PRO A 326 10.62 -12.80 -25.11
C PRO A 326 9.36 -13.02 -25.97
N ASP A 327 8.42 -13.83 -25.48
CA ASP A 327 7.21 -14.24 -26.20
C ASP A 327 6.03 -13.29 -25.96
N ARG A 328 6.23 -12.25 -25.14
CA ARG A 328 5.25 -11.17 -24.85
C ARG A 328 3.98 -11.68 -24.18
N HIS A 329 4.14 -12.57 -23.21
CA HIS A 329 3.04 -13.08 -22.40
C HIS A 329 2.50 -12.05 -21.40
N VAL A 330 3.31 -11.06 -21.02
CA VAL A 330 2.93 -10.03 -20.05
C VAL A 330 2.20 -8.89 -20.75
N SER A 331 0.92 -8.68 -20.39
CA SER A 331 0.09 -7.61 -20.95
C SER A 331 0.16 -6.29 -20.18
N ALA A 332 0.43 -6.36 -18.88
CA ALA A 332 0.55 -5.19 -18.01
C ALA A 332 1.43 -5.50 -16.79
N VAL A 333 2.07 -4.47 -16.24
CA VAL A 333 2.82 -4.54 -14.99
C VAL A 333 2.38 -3.41 -14.07
N THR A 334 1.85 -3.75 -12.90
CA THR A 334 1.31 -2.79 -11.94
C THR A 334 2.05 -2.88 -10.62
N LEU A 335 2.57 -1.75 -10.14
CA LEU A 335 3.06 -1.60 -8.77
C LEU A 335 1.87 -1.44 -7.82
N ARG A 336 1.81 -2.22 -6.74
CA ARG A 336 0.72 -2.18 -5.75
C ARG A 336 1.23 -2.14 -4.31
N SER A 337 0.50 -1.42 -3.46
CA SER A 337 0.62 -1.50 -2.01
C SER A 337 -0.71 -1.13 -1.36
N GLY A 338 -1.32 -2.06 -0.63
CA GLY A 338 -2.64 -1.85 -0.04
C GLY A 338 -3.68 -1.45 -1.09
N SER A 339 -4.29 -0.28 -0.91
CA SER A 339 -5.29 0.28 -1.83
C SER A 339 -4.67 1.00 -3.04
N GLN A 340 -3.37 1.29 -3.00
CA GLN A 340 -2.68 2.07 -4.01
C GLN A 340 -2.18 1.18 -5.16
N SER A 341 -2.24 1.73 -6.37
CA SER A 341 -1.73 1.06 -7.57
C SER A 341 -1.20 2.06 -8.61
N CYS A 342 -0.15 1.67 -9.34
CA CYS A 342 0.41 2.43 -10.45
C CYS A 342 0.80 1.47 -11.57
N VAL A 343 0.24 1.64 -12.77
CA VAL A 343 0.60 0.86 -13.96
C VAL A 343 1.95 1.36 -14.47
N ILE A 344 3.00 0.56 -14.34
CA ILE A 344 4.39 0.98 -14.57
C ILE A 344 4.89 0.65 -15.98
N ASP A 345 4.36 -0.37 -16.65
CA ASP A 345 4.82 -0.79 -17.99
C ASP A 345 4.59 0.27 -19.08
N ARG A 346 3.67 1.20 -18.83
CA ARG A 346 3.36 2.32 -19.73
C ARG A 346 4.30 3.51 -19.58
N ILE A 347 5.01 3.59 -18.46
CA ILE A 347 5.83 4.77 -18.10
C ILE A 347 7.30 4.44 -17.86
N TRP A 348 7.67 3.18 -17.68
CA TRP A 348 9.05 2.77 -17.50
C TRP A 348 9.91 3.10 -18.73
N THR A 349 11.21 3.26 -18.50
CA THR A 349 12.18 3.44 -19.59
C THR A 349 13.05 2.20 -19.69
N ARG A 350 13.08 1.57 -20.87
CA ARG A 350 13.84 0.34 -21.10
C ARG A 350 15.34 0.63 -21.20
N VAL A 351 16.14 -0.22 -20.55
CA VAL A 351 17.59 -0.12 -20.50
C VAL A 351 18.21 -1.43 -21.00
N SER A 352 19.38 -1.36 -21.63
CA SER A 352 20.11 -2.53 -22.12
C SER A 352 20.67 -3.34 -20.94
N ARG A 353 20.37 -4.63 -20.90
CA ARG A 353 20.81 -5.64 -19.92
C ARG A 353 21.11 -6.96 -20.63
N PRO A 354 22.24 -7.05 -21.37
CA PRO A 354 22.62 -8.25 -22.11
C PRO A 354 22.92 -9.44 -21.18
N ASP A 355 23.32 -9.17 -19.94
CA ASP A 355 23.54 -10.15 -18.88
C ASP A 355 22.28 -10.96 -18.55
N VAL A 356 21.09 -10.35 -18.65
CA VAL A 356 19.81 -11.04 -18.41
C VAL A 356 19.57 -12.12 -19.45
N ALA A 357 19.71 -11.79 -20.74
CA ALA A 357 19.55 -12.79 -21.80
C ALA A 357 20.60 -13.91 -21.70
N ALA A 358 21.85 -13.55 -21.36
CA ALA A 358 22.93 -14.52 -21.17
C ALA A 358 22.66 -15.50 -20.02
N ALA A 359 22.06 -15.04 -18.92
CA ALA A 359 21.75 -15.88 -17.76
C ALA A 359 20.74 -17.00 -18.05
N PHE A 360 19.88 -16.83 -19.06
CA PHE A 360 18.85 -17.82 -19.44
C PHE A 360 19.16 -18.56 -20.74
N ALA A 361 20.36 -18.41 -21.30
CA ALA A 361 20.74 -19.01 -22.58
C ALA A 361 20.69 -20.54 -22.58
N GLU A 362 20.97 -21.17 -21.44
CA GLU A 362 21.01 -22.63 -21.27
C GLU A 362 19.68 -23.22 -20.76
N ASP A 363 18.66 -22.38 -20.48
CA ASP A 363 17.37 -22.86 -20.00
C ASP A 363 16.51 -23.35 -21.18
N PRO A 364 16.08 -24.62 -21.20
CA PRO A 364 15.31 -25.18 -22.32
C PRO A 364 14.03 -24.41 -22.66
N ARG A 365 13.41 -23.75 -21.67
CA ARG A 365 12.20 -22.95 -21.88
C ARG A 365 12.45 -21.71 -22.75
N PHE A 366 13.71 -21.29 -22.87
CA PHE A 366 14.15 -20.12 -23.61
C PHE A 366 15.00 -20.49 -24.84
N ALA A 367 15.12 -21.78 -25.16
CA ALA A 367 16.03 -22.27 -26.19
C ALA A 367 15.75 -21.72 -27.61
N HIS A 368 14.50 -21.35 -27.93
CA HIS A 368 14.15 -20.75 -29.22
C HIS A 368 14.70 -19.33 -29.43
N LEU A 369 15.30 -18.75 -28.39
CA LEU A 369 15.80 -17.37 -28.38
C LEU A 369 17.31 -17.27 -28.58
N ALA A 370 17.99 -18.41 -28.75
CA ALA A 370 19.41 -18.49 -29.08
C ALA A 370 19.71 -17.72 -30.38
N GLY A 371 20.01 -16.42 -30.26
CA GLY A 371 20.23 -15.49 -31.37
C GLY A 371 19.47 -14.16 -31.33
N SER A 372 18.59 -13.92 -30.36
CA SER A 372 17.93 -12.62 -30.21
C SER A 372 18.95 -11.51 -29.89
N ARG A 373 18.96 -10.45 -30.70
CA ARG A 373 19.80 -9.24 -30.46
C ARG A 373 19.15 -8.21 -29.54
N ARG A 374 17.90 -8.44 -29.10
CA ARG A 374 17.20 -7.49 -28.22
C ARG A 374 17.67 -7.68 -26.80
N ASN A 375 18.44 -6.74 -26.29
CA ASN A 375 18.94 -6.75 -24.91
C ASN A 375 18.25 -5.72 -24.02
N SER A 376 17.20 -5.03 -24.48
CA SER A 376 16.46 -4.02 -23.70
C SER A 376 15.55 -4.67 -22.66
N HIS A 377 16.12 -5.49 -21.77
CA HIS A 377 15.43 -6.24 -20.72
C HIS A 377 15.29 -5.46 -19.41
N GLY A 378 16.20 -4.52 -19.16
CA GLY A 378 16.17 -3.65 -17.99
C GLY A 378 15.08 -2.60 -18.10
N PHE A 379 14.66 -2.07 -16.96
CA PHE A 379 13.80 -0.91 -16.85
C PHE A 379 14.19 -0.05 -15.66
N ILE A 380 13.97 1.25 -15.80
CA ILE A 380 13.99 2.23 -14.72
C ILE A 380 12.63 2.92 -14.74
N VAL A 381 11.96 2.99 -13.58
CA VAL A 381 10.66 3.63 -13.45
C VAL A 381 10.53 4.37 -12.14
N PHE A 382 10.05 5.62 -12.22
CA PHE A 382 9.53 6.33 -11.07
C PHE A 382 8.00 6.24 -11.09
N ALA A 383 7.43 5.59 -10.07
CA ALA A 383 5.99 5.50 -9.86
C ALA A 383 5.54 6.66 -8.96
N PRO A 384 4.98 7.75 -9.53
CA PRO A 384 4.64 8.94 -8.76
C PRO A 384 3.49 8.66 -7.80
N LYS A 385 3.53 9.28 -6.62
CA LYS A 385 2.50 9.22 -5.56
C LYS A 385 2.20 7.84 -5.01
N LEU A 386 3.00 6.82 -5.34
CA LEU A 386 2.89 5.50 -4.75
C LEU A 386 3.97 5.35 -3.68
N VAL A 387 3.57 5.52 -2.43
CA VAL A 387 4.39 5.36 -1.23
C VAL A 387 3.72 4.29 -0.38
N PRO A 388 4.40 3.18 -0.02
CA PRO A 388 3.78 2.07 0.68
C PRO A 388 3.02 2.51 1.94
N GLU A 389 1.76 2.08 2.05
CA GLU A 389 0.97 2.28 3.26
C GLU A 389 1.61 1.53 4.44
N ALA A 390 1.46 2.03 5.67
CA ALA A 390 2.07 1.42 6.85
C ALA A 390 1.60 -0.05 7.02
N GLY A 391 2.55 -0.98 7.07
CA GLY A 391 2.28 -2.41 7.20
C GLY A 391 1.78 -3.10 5.92
N GLN A 392 1.59 -2.38 4.81
CA GLN A 392 1.18 -2.97 3.54
C GLN A 392 2.42 -3.32 2.70
N PRO A 393 2.51 -4.54 2.16
CA PRO A 393 3.64 -4.94 1.34
C PRO A 393 3.60 -4.19 0.00
N LEU A 394 4.79 -3.94 -0.55
CA LEU A 394 4.96 -3.41 -1.89
C LEU A 394 5.30 -4.57 -2.84
N HIS A 395 4.64 -4.65 -3.99
CA HIS A 395 4.89 -5.71 -4.96
C HIS A 395 4.55 -5.26 -6.39
N LEU A 396 5.12 -5.95 -7.37
CA LEU A 396 4.68 -5.89 -8.77
C LEU A 396 3.70 -7.02 -9.06
N GLU A 397 2.62 -6.69 -9.76
CA GLU A 397 1.66 -7.62 -10.33
C GLU A 397 1.83 -7.62 -11.86
N PHE A 398 2.01 -8.80 -12.43
CA PHE A 398 2.17 -9.05 -13.87
C PHE A 398 0.91 -9.73 -14.37
N GLU A 399 0.18 -9.07 -15.26
CA GLU A 399 -0.95 -9.71 -15.94
C GLU A 399 -0.40 -10.61 -17.05
N ILE A 400 -0.71 -11.91 -16.97
CA ILE A 400 -0.22 -12.92 -17.91
C ILE A 400 -1.39 -13.53 -18.67
N GLU A 401 -1.30 -13.49 -20.00
CA GLU A 401 -2.31 -14.04 -20.88
C GLU A 401 -2.51 -15.55 -20.63
N GLY A 402 -3.75 -15.96 -20.38
CA GLY A 402 -4.13 -17.37 -20.19
C GLY A 402 -3.77 -18.00 -18.84
N SER A 403 -2.95 -17.37 -17.99
CA SER A 403 -2.50 -17.95 -16.71
C SER A 403 -2.98 -17.21 -15.46
N GLY A 404 -3.41 -15.95 -15.61
CA GLY A 404 -3.74 -15.06 -14.49
C GLY A 404 -2.52 -14.32 -13.94
N PRO A 405 -2.67 -13.50 -12.89
CA PRO A 405 -1.60 -12.64 -12.42
C PRO A 405 -0.46 -13.42 -11.76
N ALA A 406 0.77 -12.98 -12.00
CA ALA A 406 1.95 -13.35 -11.22
C ALA A 406 2.46 -12.16 -10.41
N PHE A 407 3.19 -12.41 -9.33
CA PHE A 407 3.56 -11.40 -8.36
C PHE A 407 5.04 -11.46 -8.02
N LEU A 408 5.65 -10.30 -7.83
CA LEU A 408 7.04 -10.14 -7.42
C LEU A 408 7.11 -9.18 -6.21
N PRO A 409 7.44 -9.66 -5.00
CA PRO A 409 7.56 -8.80 -3.83
C PRO A 409 8.73 -7.81 -3.97
N LEU A 410 8.56 -6.61 -3.41
CA LEU A 410 9.57 -5.55 -3.43
C LEU A 410 10.04 -5.22 -2.02
N ASN A 411 11.35 -5.34 -1.78
CA ASN A 411 12.00 -4.86 -0.56
C ASN A 411 12.51 -3.44 -0.78
N ALA A 412 11.65 -2.45 -0.57
CA ALA A 412 12.02 -1.07 -0.83
C ALA A 412 12.69 -0.39 0.38
N GLY A 413 13.89 0.16 0.16
CA GLY A 413 14.53 1.07 1.11
C GLY A 413 13.89 2.46 1.09
N ARG A 414 14.18 3.28 2.11
CA ARG A 414 13.84 4.71 2.11
C ARG A 414 15.09 5.53 1.85
N GLY A 415 14.99 6.53 0.98
CA GLY A 415 16.15 7.32 0.55
C GLY A 415 15.84 8.79 0.33
N GLN A 416 16.85 9.64 0.53
CA GLN A 416 16.77 11.05 0.12
C GLN A 416 16.68 11.14 -1.41
N ALA A 417 15.83 12.04 -1.91
CA ALA A 417 15.52 12.17 -3.33
C ALA A 417 16.78 12.36 -4.18
N ARG A 418 17.58 13.38 -3.88
CA ARG A 418 18.76 13.74 -4.67
C ARG A 418 19.79 12.62 -4.73
N ARG A 419 20.21 12.10 -3.59
CA ARG A 419 21.18 10.98 -3.52
C ARG A 419 20.68 9.72 -4.24
N THR A 420 19.38 9.45 -4.17
CA THR A 420 18.79 8.29 -4.85
C THR A 420 18.82 8.45 -6.36
N LEU A 421 18.48 9.64 -6.86
CA LEU A 421 18.45 9.93 -8.28
C LEU A 421 19.85 10.10 -8.88
N GLU A 422 20.82 10.63 -8.14
CA GLU A 422 22.23 10.71 -8.57
C GLU A 422 22.85 9.33 -8.79
N ARG A 423 22.44 8.31 -8.02
CA ARG A 423 22.86 6.92 -8.24
C ARG A 423 22.43 6.42 -9.62
N VAL A 424 21.27 6.84 -10.12
CA VAL A 424 20.78 6.48 -11.46
C VAL A 424 21.73 6.95 -12.55
N PHE A 425 22.31 8.16 -12.42
CA PHE A 425 23.27 8.68 -13.41
C PHE A 425 24.50 7.79 -13.57
N SER A 426 24.95 7.13 -12.50
CA SER A 426 26.09 6.21 -12.56
C SER A 426 25.84 4.92 -13.35
N LEU A 427 24.57 4.61 -13.63
CA LEU A 427 24.14 3.42 -14.39
C LEU A 427 23.99 3.68 -15.89
N LEU A 428 24.19 4.93 -16.33
CA LEU A 428 23.84 5.39 -17.67
C LEU A 428 25.07 5.88 -18.43
N ASP A 429 25.13 5.55 -19.73
CA ASP A 429 26.04 6.23 -20.65
C ASP A 429 25.42 7.60 -21.03
N PRO A 430 26.02 8.73 -20.65
CA PRO A 430 25.45 10.06 -20.89
C PRO A 430 25.31 10.41 -22.37
N LYS A 431 26.00 9.72 -23.27
CA LYS A 431 25.90 9.94 -24.72
C LYS A 431 24.78 9.11 -25.36
N SER A 432 24.12 8.24 -24.60
CA SER A 432 23.06 7.39 -25.10
C SER A 432 21.70 8.10 -25.09
N SER A 433 20.87 7.84 -26.10
CA SER A 433 19.47 8.30 -26.12
C SER A 433 18.64 7.71 -24.97
N THR A 434 19.01 6.52 -24.49
CA THR A 434 18.41 5.91 -23.30
C THR A 434 18.62 6.78 -22.07
N ALA A 435 19.82 7.33 -21.86
CA ALA A 435 20.08 8.18 -20.71
C ALA A 435 19.23 9.45 -20.73
N THR A 436 19.12 10.10 -21.90
CA THR A 436 18.20 11.25 -22.09
C THR A 436 16.77 10.87 -21.72
N ALA A 437 16.26 9.75 -22.22
CA ALA A 437 14.90 9.31 -21.92
C ALA A 437 14.68 9.00 -20.43
N VAL A 438 15.65 8.37 -19.76
CA VAL A 438 15.59 8.10 -18.31
C VAL A 438 15.57 9.41 -17.53
N VAL A 439 16.42 10.37 -17.90
CA VAL A 439 16.46 11.68 -17.25
C VAL A 439 15.14 12.41 -17.38
N GLU A 440 14.63 12.55 -18.60
CA GLU A 440 13.41 13.32 -18.87
C GLU A 440 12.14 12.70 -18.29
N ARG A 441 12.05 11.36 -18.30
CA ARG A 441 10.83 10.65 -17.92
C ARG A 441 10.81 10.15 -16.49
N GLN A 442 11.97 9.85 -15.91
CA GLN A 442 12.08 9.25 -14.58
C GLN A 442 12.71 10.22 -13.58
N VAL A 443 13.91 10.72 -13.86
CA VAL A 443 14.71 11.47 -12.87
C VAL A 443 14.17 12.88 -12.63
N ALA A 444 14.00 13.68 -13.68
CA ALA A 444 13.50 15.04 -13.56
C ALA A 444 12.12 15.10 -12.89
N PRO A 445 11.12 14.28 -13.30
CA PRO A 445 9.83 14.23 -12.60
C PRO A 445 9.94 13.81 -11.13
N ALA A 446 10.80 12.83 -10.81
CA ALA A 446 11.00 12.38 -9.43
C ALA A 446 11.57 13.49 -8.54
N LEU A 447 12.60 14.22 -9.02
CA LEU A 447 13.19 15.32 -8.26
C LEU A 447 12.19 16.47 -8.07
N GLN A 448 11.42 16.80 -9.12
CA GLN A 448 10.41 17.86 -9.06
C GLN A 448 9.24 17.53 -8.14
N ALA A 449 8.89 16.25 -7.99
CA ALA A 449 7.84 15.79 -7.09
C ALA A 449 8.31 15.67 -5.63
N ALA A 450 9.62 15.68 -5.36
CA ALA A 450 10.17 15.50 -4.03
C ALA A 450 10.02 16.76 -3.16
N GLU A 451 9.53 16.58 -1.93
CA GLU A 451 9.59 17.63 -0.92
C GLU A 451 10.93 17.55 -0.18
N ILE A 452 11.82 18.50 -0.45
CA ILE A 452 13.14 18.57 0.16
C ILE A 452 13.10 19.63 1.26
N ALA A 453 13.18 19.20 2.52
CA ALA A 453 13.13 20.07 3.70
C ALA A 453 14.21 21.16 3.63
N PRO A 454 13.95 22.44 3.93
CA PRO A 454 14.94 23.52 3.75
C PRO A 454 16.16 23.39 4.70
N PRO A 455 17.32 23.98 4.35
CA PRO A 455 18.47 24.01 5.24
C PRO A 455 18.17 24.83 6.50
N ARG A 456 18.71 24.40 7.64
CA ARG A 456 18.42 25.01 8.95
C ARG A 456 19.69 25.42 9.66
N VAL A 457 19.72 26.66 10.14
CA VAL A 457 20.78 27.12 11.04
C VAL A 457 20.53 26.57 12.45
N THR A 458 21.48 25.81 12.97
CA THR A 458 21.42 25.20 14.30
C THR A 458 22.04 26.10 15.35
N GLU A 459 23.20 26.69 15.05
CA GLU A 459 23.97 27.53 15.97
C GLU A 459 24.65 28.68 15.23
N THR A 460 24.92 29.76 15.97
CA THR A 460 25.71 30.90 15.46
C THR A 460 26.68 31.40 16.51
N PHE A 461 27.88 31.81 16.11
CA PHE A 461 28.85 32.46 16.98
C PHE A 461 29.60 33.59 16.25
N ASP A 462 29.90 34.64 17.01
CA ASP A 462 30.51 35.86 16.48
C ASP A 462 32.01 35.88 16.73
N LEU A 463 32.75 36.30 15.71
CA LEU A 463 34.19 36.45 15.68
C LEU A 463 34.49 37.94 15.38
N GLY A 464 35.08 38.62 16.36
CA GLY A 464 35.28 40.07 16.30
C GLY A 464 34.02 40.85 16.63
N GLY A 465 34.00 42.15 16.31
CA GLY A 465 32.87 43.04 16.56
C GLY A 465 31.79 42.91 15.47
N PHE A 466 31.03 41.81 15.48
CA PHE A 466 29.96 41.59 14.51
C PHE A 466 28.82 42.61 14.67
N LYS A 467 28.50 43.33 13.58
CA LYS A 467 27.45 44.36 13.56
C LYS A 467 26.20 43.82 12.89
N ALA A 468 25.29 43.24 13.68
CA ALA A 468 24.07 42.61 13.15
C ALA A 468 23.12 43.58 12.41
N ASP A 469 23.12 44.86 12.79
CA ASP A 469 22.21 45.88 12.25
C ASP A 469 22.83 46.74 11.13
N ALA A 470 23.93 46.26 10.52
CA ALA A 470 24.52 46.96 9.38
C ALA A 470 23.55 46.98 8.18
N PRO A 471 23.52 48.06 7.39
CA PRO A 471 22.62 48.15 6.23
C PRO A 471 22.98 47.16 5.12
N LEU A 472 24.29 46.89 4.95
CA LEU A 472 24.86 45.93 4.02
C LEU A 472 25.66 44.89 4.81
N GLY A 473 25.53 43.62 4.44
CA GLY A 473 26.42 42.57 4.91
C GLY A 473 26.69 41.51 3.85
N LEU A 474 27.82 40.82 3.99
CA LEU A 474 28.27 39.77 3.08
C LEU A 474 27.85 38.40 3.63
N VAL A 475 27.26 37.55 2.81
CA VAL A 475 26.87 36.18 3.16
C VAL A 475 27.71 35.23 2.31
N ILE A 476 28.54 34.45 2.98
CA ILE A 476 29.44 33.48 2.36
C ILE A 476 28.91 32.08 2.62
N GLY A 477 28.58 31.33 1.57
CA GLY A 477 28.06 29.97 1.67
C GLY A 477 29.11 28.92 1.31
N LEU A 478 29.39 27.99 2.22
CA LEU A 478 30.28 26.85 1.96
C LEU A 478 29.46 25.58 1.75
N ASP A 479 29.85 24.77 0.76
CA ASP A 479 29.35 23.41 0.60
C ASP A 479 30.25 22.41 1.36
N HIS A 480 29.98 21.11 1.22
CA HIS A 480 30.78 20.05 1.85
C HIS A 480 32.16 19.84 1.22
N ARG A 481 32.52 20.63 0.20
CA ARG A 481 33.80 20.50 -0.48
C ARG A 481 34.88 21.21 0.33
N GLN A 482 36.11 20.70 0.23
CA GLN A 482 37.24 21.35 0.89
C GLN A 482 37.56 22.66 0.18
N ARG A 483 37.36 23.78 0.87
CA ARG A 483 37.67 25.14 0.38
C ARG A 483 38.73 25.75 1.26
N GLU A 484 39.79 26.30 0.66
CA GLU A 484 40.82 27.02 1.41
C GLU A 484 40.33 28.41 1.81
N LEU A 485 39.94 28.57 3.08
CA LEU A 485 39.50 29.87 3.61
C LEU A 485 40.62 30.93 3.61
N SER A 486 41.89 30.51 3.67
CA SER A 486 43.03 31.40 3.77
C SER A 486 43.09 32.42 2.63
N ALA A 487 42.94 31.97 1.38
CA ALA A 487 42.99 32.84 0.21
C ALA A 487 41.78 33.79 0.18
N LEU A 488 40.57 33.27 0.43
CA LEU A 488 39.34 34.07 0.46
C LEU A 488 39.43 35.16 1.54
N PHE A 489 39.79 34.82 2.78
CA PHE A 489 39.86 35.77 3.88
C PHE A 489 40.96 36.83 3.65
N ALA A 490 42.10 36.45 3.05
CA ALA A 490 43.15 37.40 2.70
C ALA A 490 42.64 38.43 1.68
N LEU A 491 41.97 37.98 0.61
CA LEU A 491 41.41 38.86 -0.42
C LEU A 491 40.34 39.80 0.15
N LEU A 492 39.45 39.28 1.00
CA LEU A 492 38.44 40.08 1.69
C LEU A 492 39.05 41.13 2.64
N ALA A 493 40.19 40.82 3.27
CA ALA A 493 40.85 41.70 4.23
C ALA A 493 41.71 42.80 3.59
N ILE A 494 42.21 42.56 2.39
CA ILE A 494 43.03 43.54 1.64
C ILE A 494 42.15 44.59 0.97
N ASP A 495 40.92 44.24 0.58
CA ASP A 495 39.96 45.19 0.00
C ASP A 495 39.36 46.10 1.10
N PRO A 496 39.65 47.43 1.09
CA PRO A 496 39.16 48.34 2.12
C PRO A 496 37.64 48.48 2.17
N GLU A 497 36.96 48.34 1.03
CA GLU A 497 35.50 48.43 0.96
C GLU A 497 34.84 47.21 1.61
N VAL A 498 35.47 46.04 1.48
CA VAL A 498 34.94 44.77 1.97
C VAL A 498 35.33 44.52 3.43
N ARG A 499 36.54 44.91 3.83
CA ARG A 499 37.07 44.69 5.19
C ARG A 499 36.16 45.25 6.29
N ALA A 500 35.46 46.37 6.01
CA ALA A 500 34.57 47.02 6.97
C ALA A 500 33.16 46.39 7.04
N VAL A 501 32.81 45.49 6.11
CA VAL A 501 31.49 44.89 5.99
C VAL A 501 31.38 43.68 6.92
N PRO A 502 30.32 43.57 7.75
CA PRO A 502 30.09 42.37 8.54
C PRO A 502 29.70 41.18 7.65
N MET A 503 30.24 40.01 7.98
CA MET A 503 30.15 38.81 7.15
C MET A 503 29.45 37.68 7.89
N VAL A 504 28.53 36.97 7.26
CA VAL A 504 27.98 35.70 7.75
C VAL A 504 28.59 34.57 6.95
N LEU A 505 29.36 33.70 7.59
CA LEU A 505 29.91 32.48 7.01
C LEU A 505 28.99 31.31 7.36
N ALA A 506 28.19 30.85 6.41
CA ALA A 506 27.33 29.68 6.55
C ALA A 506 28.11 28.41 6.21
N VAL A 507 28.22 27.51 7.17
CA VAL A 507 29.07 26.30 7.10
C VAL A 507 28.23 25.06 7.38
N PRO A 508 28.37 23.96 6.61
CA PRO A 508 27.72 22.71 6.94
C PRO A 508 28.17 22.21 8.32
N SER A 509 27.23 21.83 9.19
CA SER A 509 27.54 21.39 10.56
C SER A 509 28.57 20.26 10.61
N GLU A 510 28.52 19.35 9.63
CA GLU A 510 29.43 18.20 9.49
C GLU A 510 30.89 18.60 9.21
N SER A 511 31.12 19.78 8.65
CA SER A 511 32.45 20.29 8.28
C SER A 511 33.00 21.32 9.28
N PHE A 512 32.27 21.56 10.37
CA PHE A 512 32.57 22.66 11.30
C PHE A 512 33.93 22.54 11.99
N ASP A 513 34.29 21.38 12.52
CA ASP A 513 35.50 21.24 13.35
C ASP A 513 36.77 21.74 12.64
N ARG A 514 36.88 21.49 11.33
CA ARG A 514 38.01 21.93 10.51
C ARG A 514 37.87 23.40 10.10
N ILE A 515 36.74 23.76 9.50
CA ILE A 515 36.51 25.08 8.90
C ILE A 515 36.41 26.17 9.99
N GLY A 516 35.77 25.85 11.11
CA GLY A 516 35.53 26.77 12.22
C GLY A 516 36.80 27.22 12.93
N ALA A 517 37.75 26.31 13.13
CA ALA A 517 39.05 26.62 13.72
C ALA A 517 39.85 27.60 12.83
N ASP A 518 39.88 27.33 11.52
CA ASP A 518 40.54 28.18 10.53
C ASP A 518 39.84 29.55 10.40
N ALA A 519 38.51 29.57 10.29
CA ALA A 519 37.73 30.81 10.24
C ALA A 519 37.98 31.69 11.47
N ARG A 520 38.03 31.10 12.67
CA ARG A 520 38.35 31.81 13.92
C ARG A 520 39.77 32.37 13.92
N ARG A 521 40.76 31.59 13.47
CA ARG A 521 42.15 32.04 13.38
C ARG A 521 42.28 33.21 12.40
N LEU A 522 41.72 33.05 11.19
CA LEU A 522 41.84 34.01 10.09
C LEU A 522 41.07 35.31 10.38
N ALA A 523 39.84 35.22 10.91
CA ALA A 523 39.06 36.39 11.28
C ALA A 523 39.79 37.26 12.32
N ARG A 524 40.42 36.63 13.32
CA ARG A 524 41.23 37.33 14.33
C ARG A 524 42.50 37.94 13.73
N PHE A 525 43.21 37.18 12.91
CA PHE A 525 44.47 37.63 12.29
C PHE A 525 44.25 38.85 11.38
N TYR A 526 43.23 38.82 10.54
CA TYR A 526 42.91 39.90 9.60
C TYR A 526 42.03 41.00 10.21
N GLY A 527 41.46 40.78 11.40
CA GLY A 527 40.53 41.72 12.04
C GLY A 527 39.19 41.84 11.29
N LEU A 528 38.70 40.72 10.73
CA LEU A 528 37.41 40.65 10.04
C LEU A 528 36.26 40.50 11.04
N SER A 529 35.11 41.04 10.68
CA SER A 529 33.86 40.96 11.45
C SER A 529 33.00 39.82 10.91
N VAL A 530 33.08 38.63 11.54
CA VAL A 530 32.49 37.40 10.98
C VAL A 530 31.55 36.74 11.99
N ARG A 531 30.30 36.49 11.60
CA ARG A 531 29.40 35.53 12.25
C ARG A 531 29.52 34.20 11.51
N VAL A 532 29.76 33.11 12.22
CA VAL A 532 29.69 31.78 11.63
C VAL A 532 28.33 31.17 11.99
N ALA A 533 27.64 30.60 11.00
CA ALA A 533 26.37 29.93 11.14
C ALA A 533 26.52 28.45 10.76
N LEU A 534 26.19 27.54 11.69
CA LEU A 534 26.20 26.10 11.45
C LEU A 534 24.88 25.68 10.82
N VAL A 535 24.96 24.97 9.70
CA VAL A 535 23.81 24.67 8.84
C VAL A 535 23.66 23.16 8.66
N GLU A 536 22.49 22.64 9.02
CA GLU A 536 22.06 21.29 8.70
C GLU A 536 21.32 21.24 7.35
N GLY A 537 21.42 20.11 6.67
CA GLY A 537 20.68 19.86 5.42
C GLY A 537 21.27 20.55 4.18
N VAL A 538 22.51 21.03 4.23
CA VAL A 538 23.23 21.58 3.06
C VAL A 538 23.53 20.45 2.08
N GLU A 539 23.11 20.59 0.82
CA GLU A 539 23.53 19.72 -0.28
C GLU A 539 24.50 20.44 -1.23
N ASP A 540 24.36 21.75 -1.39
CA ASP A 540 25.25 22.60 -2.19
C ASP A 540 25.34 24.04 -1.66
N ALA A 541 26.14 24.88 -2.34
CA ALA A 541 26.41 26.24 -1.91
C ALA A 541 25.15 27.14 -1.88
N CYS A 542 24.13 26.88 -2.70
CA CYS A 542 22.89 27.65 -2.67
C CYS A 542 22.15 27.44 -1.33
N ASP A 543 22.14 26.22 -0.80
CA ASP A 543 21.52 25.92 0.50
C ASP A 543 22.24 26.68 1.63
N ALA A 544 23.57 26.71 1.61
CA ALA A 544 24.35 27.45 2.60
C ALA A 544 24.14 28.98 2.49
N LEU A 545 24.13 29.53 1.27
CA LEU A 545 23.83 30.94 1.02
C LEU A 545 22.43 31.33 1.52
N GLU A 546 21.42 30.50 1.26
CA GLU A 546 20.07 30.74 1.75
C GLU A 546 19.99 30.73 3.27
N ALA A 547 20.60 29.73 3.91
CA ALA A 547 20.63 29.64 5.37
C ALA A 547 21.30 30.88 5.99
N GLY A 548 22.43 31.32 5.42
CA GLY A 548 23.13 32.53 5.85
C GLY A 548 22.31 33.81 5.65
N ALA A 549 21.64 33.95 4.49
CA ALA A 549 20.78 35.09 4.19
C ALA A 549 19.59 35.18 5.16
N ARG A 550 19.00 34.03 5.53
CA ARG A 550 17.91 33.96 6.51
C ARG A 550 18.37 34.22 7.94
N ALA A 551 19.61 33.85 8.27
CA ALA A 551 20.19 34.04 9.62
C ALA A 551 20.72 35.45 9.90
N CYS A 552 20.79 36.32 8.88
CA CYS A 552 21.22 37.72 9.03
C CYS A 552 20.03 38.70 9.09
N ARG A 553 20.30 39.93 9.54
CA ARG A 553 19.32 41.03 9.66
C ARG A 553 19.60 42.20 8.71
N PHE A 554 20.58 42.05 7.83
CA PHE A 554 20.96 43.09 6.88
C PHE A 554 19.81 43.39 5.91
N GLN A 555 19.59 44.66 5.57
CA GLN A 555 18.57 45.04 4.59
C GLN A 555 19.02 44.64 3.17
N THR A 556 20.27 44.98 2.85
CA THR A 556 20.97 44.59 1.63
C THR A 556 21.94 43.47 1.96
N ILE A 557 21.93 42.41 1.16
CA ILE A 557 22.88 41.30 1.28
C ILE A 557 23.72 41.21 0.01
N ALA A 558 25.01 40.94 0.21
CA ALA A 558 25.88 40.46 -0.86
C ALA A 558 26.05 38.95 -0.68
N LEU A 559 25.63 38.14 -1.65
CA LEU A 559 25.90 36.70 -1.65
C LEU A 559 27.28 36.46 -2.27
N LEU A 560 28.03 35.50 -1.72
CA LEU A 560 29.31 35.06 -2.25
C LEU A 560 29.51 33.56 -1.98
N SER A 561 29.58 32.76 -3.04
CA SER A 561 29.91 31.34 -2.95
C SER A 561 31.32 31.16 -2.39
N GLY A 562 31.53 30.14 -1.56
CA GLY A 562 32.86 29.74 -1.10
C GLY A 562 33.79 29.26 -2.22
N ALA A 563 33.26 29.00 -3.42
CA ALA A 563 34.03 28.67 -4.62
C ALA A 563 34.55 29.92 -5.37
N ALA A 564 34.06 31.11 -5.01
CA ALA A 564 34.43 32.34 -5.68
C ALA A 564 35.82 32.84 -5.23
N GLN A 565 36.63 33.29 -6.18
CA GLN A 565 37.88 33.99 -5.91
C GLN A 565 37.81 35.41 -6.46
N ILE A 566 38.12 36.37 -5.59
CA ILE A 566 38.06 37.80 -5.91
C ILE A 566 39.24 38.16 -6.80
N ARG A 567 38.96 38.60 -8.02
CA ARG A 567 39.98 39.02 -9.00
C ARG A 567 40.47 40.45 -8.77
N MET A 568 39.59 41.31 -8.27
CA MET A 568 39.82 42.76 -8.24
C MET A 568 39.27 43.43 -6.96
N PRO A 569 39.96 44.44 -6.42
CA PRO A 569 39.45 45.24 -5.30
C PRO A 569 38.31 46.18 -5.75
N GLY A 570 37.43 46.55 -4.83
CA GLY A 570 36.27 47.43 -5.07
C GLY A 570 35.13 46.76 -5.83
N TRP A 571 35.15 45.42 -5.93
CA TRP A 571 34.12 44.64 -6.62
C TRP A 571 32.74 44.85 -5.96
N LEU A 572 32.71 44.81 -4.63
CA LEU A 572 31.47 44.92 -3.85
C LEU A 572 30.86 46.33 -3.98
N GLY A 573 31.67 47.39 -3.87
CA GLY A 573 31.16 48.75 -4.04
C GLY A 573 30.68 49.04 -5.45
N ARG A 574 31.25 48.43 -6.50
CA ARG A 574 30.72 48.53 -7.88
C ARG A 574 29.33 47.90 -8.01
N LEU A 575 29.15 46.68 -7.50
CA LEU A 575 27.85 46.01 -7.50
C LEU A 575 26.81 46.78 -6.65
N GLU A 576 27.22 47.23 -5.47
CA GLU A 576 26.34 47.95 -4.55
C GLU A 576 25.90 49.32 -5.08
N ARG A 577 26.80 50.06 -5.74
CA ARG A 577 26.44 51.29 -6.45
C ARG A 577 25.43 51.04 -7.55
N THR A 578 25.59 49.95 -8.30
CA THR A 578 24.64 49.58 -9.36
C THR A 578 23.26 49.22 -8.77
N PHE A 579 23.25 48.45 -7.68
CA PHE A 579 22.05 48.12 -6.93
C PHE A 579 21.31 49.37 -6.44
N ARG A 580 22.03 50.31 -5.81
CA ARG A 580 21.48 51.59 -5.34
C ARG A 580 20.98 52.48 -6.48
N ALA A 581 21.69 52.53 -7.60
CA ALA A 581 21.30 53.30 -8.78
C ALA A 581 19.97 52.82 -9.39
N ARG A 582 19.58 51.57 -9.11
CA ARG A 582 18.28 50.97 -9.49
C ARG A 582 17.27 50.98 -8.33
N GLY A 583 17.44 51.87 -7.35
CA GLY A 583 16.52 52.03 -6.23
C GLY A 583 16.50 50.85 -5.25
N GLY A 584 17.50 49.97 -5.27
CA GLY A 584 17.56 48.78 -4.43
C GLY A 584 16.55 47.68 -4.82
N GLN A 585 15.97 47.77 -6.02
CA GLN A 585 15.00 46.82 -6.57
C GLN A 585 15.60 46.08 -7.76
N CYS A 586 16.78 45.46 -7.56
CA CYS A 586 17.39 44.60 -8.57
C CYS A 586 18.34 43.58 -7.94
N VAL A 587 18.83 42.65 -8.75
CA VAL A 587 19.98 41.80 -8.44
C VAL A 587 21.16 42.30 -9.25
N ALA A 588 22.18 42.87 -8.61
CA ALA A 588 23.40 43.30 -9.29
C ALA A 588 24.46 42.19 -9.24
N SER A 589 24.87 41.68 -10.40
CA SER A 589 25.77 40.53 -10.51
C SER A 589 26.99 40.83 -11.41
N PRO A 590 28.16 40.25 -11.11
CA PRO A 590 29.38 40.41 -11.90
C PRO A 590 29.39 39.49 -13.14
N THR A 591 30.45 39.61 -13.92
CA THR A 591 30.93 38.56 -14.82
C THR A 591 31.63 37.47 -14.01
N LEU A 592 31.24 36.22 -14.18
CA LEU A 592 31.97 35.07 -13.64
C LEU A 592 32.90 34.49 -14.68
N LEU A 593 34.10 34.11 -14.24
CA LEU A 593 35.16 33.57 -15.08
C LEU A 593 35.56 32.16 -14.63
N PHE A 594 35.95 31.33 -15.58
CA PHE A 594 36.78 30.15 -15.34
C PHE A 594 38.23 30.57 -15.08
N GLU A 595 39.04 29.63 -14.60
CA GLU A 595 40.44 29.85 -14.20
C GLU A 595 41.34 30.25 -15.37
N ASP A 596 40.94 29.92 -16.60
CA ASP A 596 41.63 30.29 -17.85
C ASP A 596 41.24 31.68 -18.40
N ASN A 597 40.44 32.46 -17.65
CA ASN A 597 39.84 33.74 -18.06
C ASN A 597 38.76 33.62 -19.15
N SER A 598 38.31 32.42 -19.50
CA SER A 598 37.09 32.28 -20.28
C SER A 598 35.87 32.61 -19.41
N ILE A 599 34.83 33.14 -20.05
CA ILE A 599 33.61 33.56 -19.38
C ILE A 599 32.83 32.31 -18.96
N ARG A 600 32.51 32.22 -17.66
CA ARG A 600 31.56 31.25 -17.09
C ARG A 600 30.14 31.82 -17.13
N TRP A 601 29.99 33.10 -16.79
CA TRP A 601 28.69 33.76 -16.75
C TRP A 601 28.78 35.26 -17.06
N ALA A 602 28.03 35.71 -18.06
CA ALA A 602 27.90 37.12 -18.43
C ALA A 602 26.42 37.52 -18.60
N GLY A 603 25.61 37.08 -17.63
CA GLY A 603 24.16 37.20 -17.66
C GLY A 603 23.49 36.14 -18.55
N ALA A 604 22.30 35.71 -18.15
CA ALA A 604 21.43 34.91 -19.00
C ALA A 604 20.43 35.82 -19.73
N TRP A 605 20.19 35.49 -21.00
CA TRP A 605 19.45 36.30 -21.95
C TRP A 605 18.22 35.54 -22.42
N MET A 606 17.12 36.26 -22.65
CA MET A 606 15.94 35.71 -23.29
C MET A 606 16.08 35.83 -24.80
N GLU A 607 16.16 34.70 -25.50
CA GLU A 607 16.29 34.63 -26.95
C GLU A 607 15.15 33.82 -27.58
N GLY A 608 14.84 34.14 -28.85
CA GLY A 608 13.71 33.55 -29.58
C GLY A 608 12.40 34.30 -29.35
N GLU A 609 11.33 33.81 -29.98
CA GLU A 609 10.00 34.42 -29.95
C GLU A 609 8.91 33.41 -29.59
N GLY A 610 7.85 33.91 -28.95
CA GLY A 610 6.68 33.14 -28.55
C GLY A 610 7.07 31.83 -27.82
N PRO A 611 6.54 30.66 -28.23
CA PRO A 611 6.76 29.39 -27.54
C PRO A 611 8.20 28.85 -27.66
N ASN A 612 9.01 29.38 -28.59
CA ASN A 612 10.41 29.00 -28.77
C ASN A 612 11.36 29.88 -27.96
N ARG A 613 10.83 30.87 -27.22
CA ARG A 613 11.65 31.73 -26.37
C ARG A 613 12.25 30.95 -25.21
N ARG A 614 13.55 31.13 -24.97
CA ARG A 614 14.33 30.38 -23.97
C ARG A 614 15.35 31.29 -23.29
N VAL A 615 15.87 30.85 -22.14
CA VAL A 615 16.88 31.56 -21.35
C VAL A 615 18.24 30.88 -21.52
N PHE A 616 19.22 31.59 -22.09
CA PHE A 616 20.56 31.07 -22.37
C PHE A 616 21.66 32.01 -21.89
N ASN A 617 22.81 31.46 -21.53
CA ASN A 617 24.02 32.22 -21.24
C ASN A 617 24.86 32.31 -22.52
N ARG A 618 25.02 33.52 -23.07
CA ARG A 618 25.53 33.75 -24.44
C ARG A 618 27.03 33.55 -24.60
N PHE A 619 27.79 33.91 -23.57
CA PHE A 619 29.24 34.10 -23.68
C PHE A 619 30.04 32.96 -23.02
N VAL A 620 29.39 31.85 -22.63
CA VAL A 620 30.08 30.74 -21.97
C VAL A 620 31.23 30.21 -22.84
N GLY A 621 32.44 30.16 -22.29
CA GLY A 621 33.65 29.72 -22.97
C GLY A 621 34.32 30.76 -23.88
N TYR A 622 33.72 31.94 -24.08
CA TYR A 622 34.37 33.03 -24.81
C TYR A 622 35.47 33.67 -23.96
N PRO A 623 36.55 34.20 -24.56
CA PRO A 623 37.53 34.99 -23.82
C PRO A 623 36.89 36.25 -23.24
N LEU A 624 37.39 36.72 -22.09
CA LEU A 624 36.92 37.94 -21.44
C LEU A 624 36.87 39.17 -22.37
N ASP A 625 37.79 39.28 -23.32
CA ASP A 625 37.81 40.39 -24.29
C ASP A 625 36.56 40.45 -25.19
N ALA A 626 35.79 39.35 -25.31
CA ALA A 626 34.60 39.27 -26.14
C ALA A 626 33.45 40.20 -25.66
N ILE A 627 33.43 40.55 -24.38
CA ILE A 627 32.42 41.48 -23.83
C ILE A 627 32.88 42.95 -23.83
N GLY A 628 34.16 43.23 -24.14
CA GLY A 628 34.70 44.58 -24.26
C GLY A 628 34.36 45.52 -23.09
N ASN A 629 34.09 46.79 -23.40
CA ASN A 629 33.76 47.84 -22.42
C ASN A 629 32.24 48.06 -22.29
N LEU A 630 31.46 46.98 -22.19
CA LEU A 630 30.02 47.09 -21.97
C LEU A 630 29.73 47.67 -20.57
N GLY A 631 28.76 48.58 -20.50
CA GLY A 631 28.26 49.12 -19.22
C GLY A 631 27.20 48.20 -18.57
N PRO A 632 26.76 48.51 -17.34
CA PRO A 632 25.74 47.72 -16.65
C PRO A 632 24.44 47.60 -17.45
N MET A 633 23.92 46.39 -17.58
CA MET A 633 22.78 46.08 -18.43
C MET A 633 21.81 45.09 -17.80
N GLU A 634 20.52 45.27 -18.11
CA GLU A 634 19.49 44.35 -17.65
C GLU A 634 19.57 43.03 -18.41
N VAL A 635 19.50 41.93 -17.66
CA VAL A 635 19.54 40.56 -18.17
C VAL A 635 18.38 39.77 -17.56
N ALA A 636 18.05 38.62 -18.15
CA ALA A 636 16.98 37.77 -17.64
C ALA A 636 17.35 37.18 -16.27
N ALA A 637 18.61 36.78 -16.10
CA ALA A 637 19.14 36.32 -14.83
C ALA A 637 20.62 36.67 -14.65
N GLY A 638 20.99 37.13 -13.45
CA GLY A 638 22.36 37.40 -13.05
C GLY A 638 23.05 36.16 -12.46
N ALA A 639 24.35 36.27 -12.21
CA ALA A 639 25.08 35.27 -11.43
C ALA A 639 24.67 35.37 -9.96
N THR A 640 24.14 34.29 -9.36
CA THR A 640 23.70 34.27 -7.95
C THR A 640 24.76 33.75 -6.99
N GLU A 641 25.86 33.20 -7.54
CA GLU A 641 27.06 32.81 -6.78
C GLU A 641 27.84 34.03 -6.28
N CYS A 642 27.63 35.20 -6.90
CA CYS A 642 28.10 36.47 -6.39
C CYS A 642 27.11 37.56 -6.82
N CYS A 643 26.38 38.18 -5.89
CA CYS A 643 25.47 39.27 -6.24
C CYS A 643 25.09 40.14 -5.05
N VAL A 644 24.59 41.34 -5.33
CA VAL A 644 23.98 42.25 -4.34
C VAL A 644 22.49 42.35 -4.59
N LEU A 645 21.68 42.15 -3.55
CA LEU A 645 20.22 42.19 -3.61
C LEU A 645 19.58 42.55 -2.27
N SER A 646 18.28 42.87 -2.33
CA SER A 646 17.44 43.03 -1.13
C SER A 646 17.20 41.68 -0.44
N ARG A 647 17.50 41.60 0.86
CA ARG A 647 17.21 40.40 1.66
C ARG A 647 15.71 40.11 1.70
N ALA A 648 14.89 41.14 1.83
CA ALA A 648 13.44 40.99 1.87
C ALA A 648 12.92 40.38 0.56
N ALA A 649 13.38 40.87 -0.58
CA ALA A 649 13.00 40.33 -1.89
C ALA A 649 13.46 38.87 -2.06
N PHE A 650 14.67 38.52 -1.60
CA PHE A 650 15.16 37.13 -1.61
C PHE A 650 14.27 36.19 -0.80
N VAL A 651 13.90 36.59 0.42
CA VAL A 651 13.05 35.79 1.31
C VAL A 651 11.63 35.67 0.76
N GLU A 652 11.07 36.76 0.23
CA GLU A 652 9.73 36.80 -0.36
C GLU A 652 9.62 35.98 -1.66
N ALA A 653 10.69 35.94 -2.47
CA ALA A 653 10.80 35.04 -3.61
C ALA A 653 10.89 33.55 -3.22
N GLY A 654 11.03 33.24 -1.92
CA GLY A 654 11.11 31.89 -1.40
C GLY A 654 12.50 31.25 -1.47
N GLY A 655 13.56 32.03 -1.76
CA GLY A 655 14.93 31.52 -1.84
C GLY A 655 15.21 30.62 -3.04
N PHE A 656 16.26 29.80 -2.92
CA PHE A 656 16.68 28.88 -3.98
C PHE A 656 15.79 27.64 -4.02
N ALA A 657 15.42 27.20 -5.23
CA ALA A 657 14.67 25.97 -5.40
C ALA A 657 15.57 24.74 -5.13
N ARG A 658 15.14 23.82 -4.26
CA ARG A 658 15.93 22.63 -3.91
C ARG A 658 15.77 21.46 -4.89
N ASN A 659 14.80 21.53 -5.79
CA ASN A 659 14.49 20.48 -6.76
C ASN A 659 15.31 20.58 -8.07
N TYR A 660 16.56 21.06 -7.97
CA TYR A 660 17.57 21.06 -9.02
C TYR A 660 18.87 20.47 -8.47
N PHE A 661 19.63 19.75 -9.30
CA PHE A 661 20.92 19.16 -8.94
C PHE A 661 22.08 20.15 -8.99
N THR A 662 22.00 21.21 -9.78
CA THR A 662 23.09 22.15 -10.04
C THR A 662 22.72 23.55 -9.56
N THR A 663 23.73 24.38 -9.29
CA THR A 663 23.52 25.77 -8.82
C THR A 663 23.07 26.71 -9.95
N ALA A 664 23.35 26.36 -11.21
CA ALA A 664 23.03 27.20 -12.36
C ALA A 664 21.51 27.40 -12.54
N GLU A 665 20.75 26.32 -12.68
CA GLU A 665 19.29 26.39 -12.80
C GLU A 665 18.61 26.91 -11.52
N LYS A 666 19.17 26.65 -10.33
CA LYS A 666 18.71 27.29 -9.08
C LYS A 666 18.81 28.82 -9.15
N GLY A 667 19.93 29.33 -9.67
CA GLY A 667 20.16 30.75 -9.87
C GLY A 667 19.20 31.37 -10.88
N LEU A 668 19.00 30.70 -12.03
CA LEU A 668 18.04 31.14 -13.04
C LEU A 668 16.62 31.22 -12.45
N ASP A 669 16.19 30.17 -11.75
CA ASP A 669 14.86 30.08 -11.12
C ASP A 669 14.63 31.23 -10.12
N LEU A 670 15.61 31.50 -9.26
CA LEU A 670 15.57 32.62 -8.31
C LEU A 670 15.48 33.96 -9.02
N CYS A 671 16.32 34.22 -10.02
CA CYS A 671 16.32 35.49 -10.74
C CYS A 671 15.01 35.73 -11.49
N LEU A 672 14.40 34.69 -12.07
CA LEU A 672 13.10 34.83 -12.73
C LEU A 672 11.96 35.09 -11.72
N LYS A 673 11.98 34.46 -10.54
CA LYS A 673 11.05 34.80 -9.44
C LYS A 673 11.21 36.26 -9.01
N LEU A 674 12.44 36.71 -8.81
CA LEU A 674 12.74 38.10 -8.42
C LEU A 674 12.27 39.08 -9.51
N ARG A 675 12.50 38.78 -10.79
CA ARG A 675 12.02 39.58 -11.93
C ARG A 675 10.48 39.71 -11.90
N MET A 676 9.77 38.61 -11.68
CA MET A 676 8.30 38.64 -11.56
C MET A 676 7.82 39.47 -10.37
N ASN A 677 8.63 39.58 -9.32
CA ASN A 677 8.37 40.41 -8.14
C ASN A 677 8.94 41.84 -8.27
N GLY A 678 9.31 42.29 -9.47
CA GLY A 678 9.76 43.66 -9.73
C GLY A 678 11.24 43.93 -9.42
N ALA A 679 12.05 42.90 -9.20
CA ALA A 679 13.50 43.00 -8.98
C ALA A 679 14.29 42.32 -10.12
N PRO A 680 14.44 42.96 -11.30
CA PRO A 680 15.18 42.39 -12.42
C PRO A 680 16.68 42.22 -12.11
N SER A 681 17.37 41.42 -12.92
CA SER A 681 18.81 41.24 -12.80
C SER A 681 19.57 42.26 -13.66
N ILE A 682 20.61 42.86 -13.09
CA ILE A 682 21.55 43.75 -13.78
C ILE A 682 22.92 43.07 -13.78
N TRP A 683 23.43 42.77 -14.96
CA TRP A 683 24.80 42.33 -15.15
C TRP A 683 25.73 43.54 -15.19
N VAL A 684 26.84 43.48 -14.44
CA VAL A 684 27.86 44.51 -14.31
C VAL A 684 29.17 43.96 -14.89
N PRO A 685 29.45 44.20 -16.19
CA PRO A 685 30.58 43.58 -16.89
C PRO A 685 31.95 43.91 -16.28
N GLU A 686 32.09 45.12 -15.73
CA GLU A 686 33.31 45.65 -15.10
C GLU A 686 33.69 44.97 -13.77
N VAL A 687 32.82 44.12 -13.22
CA VAL A 687 33.12 43.35 -12.01
C VAL A 687 33.36 41.91 -12.42
N GLU A 688 34.52 41.38 -12.08
CA GLU A 688 34.96 40.07 -12.51
C GLU A 688 35.32 39.22 -11.29
N ILE A 689 34.81 37.99 -11.26
CA ILE A 689 35.02 37.04 -10.18
C ILE A 689 35.32 35.68 -10.79
N TYR A 690 36.37 35.01 -10.32
CA TYR A 690 36.62 33.62 -10.70
C TYR A 690 35.73 32.70 -9.89
N VAL A 691 35.22 31.63 -10.51
CA VAL A 691 34.51 30.56 -9.78
C VAL A 691 35.08 29.22 -10.23
N VAL A 692 35.77 28.57 -9.30
CA VAL A 692 36.51 27.34 -9.57
C VAL A 692 35.58 26.14 -9.63
N ASP A 693 35.61 25.39 -10.74
CA ASP A 693 34.74 24.23 -10.94
C ASP A 693 35.40 22.91 -10.53
N ASP A 694 35.25 22.56 -9.24
CA ASP A 694 35.82 21.32 -8.73
C ASP A 694 34.98 20.07 -9.05
N ALA A 695 33.69 20.21 -9.40
CA ALA A 695 32.78 19.05 -9.46
C ALA A 695 32.37 18.62 -10.86
N GLU A 696 32.13 19.56 -11.78
CA GLU A 696 31.89 19.18 -13.18
C GLU A 696 33.11 18.47 -13.77
N THR A 697 34.31 18.84 -13.30
CA THR A 697 35.60 18.26 -13.71
C THR A 697 35.85 16.87 -13.12
N ALA A 698 35.34 16.57 -11.92
CA ALA A 698 35.60 15.30 -11.23
C ALA A 698 34.74 14.12 -11.74
N ARG A 699 33.51 14.38 -12.18
CA ARG A 699 32.60 13.37 -12.79
C ARG A 699 31.79 13.98 -13.94
N PRO A 700 32.44 14.32 -15.07
CA PRO A 700 31.81 15.08 -16.17
C PRO A 700 30.56 14.40 -16.73
N HIS A 701 30.51 13.07 -16.71
CA HIS A 701 29.36 12.28 -17.17
C HIS A 701 28.12 12.43 -16.28
N VAL A 702 28.30 12.48 -14.95
CA VAL A 702 27.21 12.67 -13.99
C VAL A 702 26.73 14.11 -14.03
N GLY A 703 27.67 15.07 -14.14
CA GLY A 703 27.36 16.49 -14.30
C GLY A 703 26.47 16.75 -15.52
N ALA A 704 26.82 16.19 -16.68
CA ALA A 704 26.03 16.36 -17.90
C ALA A 704 24.57 15.88 -17.76
N LEU A 705 24.33 14.73 -17.10
CA LEU A 705 22.98 14.22 -16.87
C LEU A 705 22.21 15.03 -15.82
N ALA A 706 22.89 15.52 -14.78
CA ALA A 706 22.31 16.44 -13.81
C ALA A 706 21.87 17.76 -14.46
N SER A 707 22.73 18.39 -15.27
CA SER A 707 22.40 19.61 -16.02
C SER A 707 21.26 19.37 -17.01
N LEU A 708 21.21 18.20 -17.66
CA LEU A 708 20.07 17.84 -18.51
C LEU A 708 18.77 17.74 -17.69
N ALA A 709 18.78 17.06 -16.55
CA ALA A 709 17.61 16.91 -15.68
C ALA A 709 17.10 18.28 -15.20
N ASP A 710 18.02 19.15 -14.82
CA ASP A 710 17.73 20.50 -14.39
C ASP A 710 17.16 21.35 -15.51
N ARG A 711 17.78 21.32 -16.70
CA ARG A 711 17.30 22.06 -17.87
C ARG A 711 15.90 21.61 -18.29
N THR A 712 15.63 20.29 -18.32
CA THR A 712 14.29 19.76 -18.60
C THR A 712 13.27 20.25 -17.56
N SER A 713 13.65 20.24 -16.28
CA SER A 713 12.78 20.69 -15.19
C SER A 713 12.50 22.19 -15.26
N PHE A 714 13.55 22.98 -15.54
CA PHE A 714 13.49 24.42 -15.68
C PHE A 714 12.58 24.82 -16.85
N ASP A 715 12.78 24.22 -18.03
CA ASP A 715 11.98 24.51 -19.21
C ASP A 715 10.50 24.13 -18.99
N ARG A 716 10.22 22.99 -18.34
CA ARG A 716 8.85 22.61 -17.98
C ARG A 716 8.21 23.63 -17.05
N ARG A 717 8.95 24.17 -16.08
CA ARG A 717 8.46 25.16 -15.11
C ARG A 717 8.26 26.54 -15.72
N TRP A 718 9.19 26.99 -16.56
CA TRP A 718 9.33 28.40 -16.94
C TRP A 718 8.95 28.71 -18.39
N SER A 719 8.87 27.74 -19.30
CA SER A 719 8.63 27.99 -20.74
C SER A 719 7.43 28.91 -21.02
N LEU A 720 6.28 28.66 -20.37
CA LEU A 720 5.07 29.48 -20.54
C LEU A 720 5.23 30.90 -19.97
N ALA A 721 5.94 31.05 -18.85
CA ALA A 721 6.19 32.36 -18.27
C ALA A 721 7.16 33.15 -19.15
N VAL A 722 8.27 32.53 -19.56
CA VAL A 722 9.30 33.11 -20.42
C VAL A 722 8.74 33.52 -21.78
N SER A 723 7.84 32.73 -22.38
CA SER A 723 7.20 33.10 -23.65
C SER A 723 6.37 34.38 -23.55
N ASN A 724 5.83 34.68 -22.36
CA ASN A 724 4.95 35.81 -22.10
C ASN A 724 5.65 37.03 -21.49
N MET A 725 6.90 36.88 -21.01
CA MET A 725 7.68 37.99 -20.47
C MET A 725 7.99 39.00 -21.58
N ARG A 726 7.84 40.29 -21.30
CA ARG A 726 8.34 41.33 -22.22
C ARG A 726 9.87 41.36 -22.12
N GLY A 727 10.52 41.42 -23.29
CA GLY A 727 11.97 41.50 -23.42
C GLY A 727 12.54 42.78 -22.85
#